data_AF-A0A8J6XSR6-F1
#
_entry.id   AF-A0A8J6XSR6-F1
#
_cell.length_a   1.000
_cell.length_b   1.000
_cell.length_c   1.000
_cell.angle_alpha   90.00
_cell.angle_beta   90.00
_cell.angle_gamma   90.00
#
_symmetry.space_group_name_H-M   'P 1'
#
loop_
_entity.id
_entity.type
_entity.pdbx_description
1 polymer ?
#
loop_
_entity_poly.entity_id
_entity_poly.type
_entity_poly.pdbx_seq_one_letter_code
_entity_poly.pdbx_strand_id
1 'polypeptide(L)'
;MTANLTVVDSIVKKILILSANPQRTSKLRLDEEVREIQAGLERAKRREQFEIITKWAVRVDDLRRALLDYEPQIVHFSGHGAGSDGLALENNSGNLQLVSTRSLARLFKLFQDKVECVLLNACYSEVQAQAIHQNVDCVIGMSQVVGDRTAIEFAVGFYDALGAGRSYEDAFEFGCTSIDLEGIPESETPVLKTRNSEKDTIPSATSLQRIFISYKRNVEPDEPVATQVYQELSQQYNVFIDRRILVGTRWAESIETELRSTDFLIVFLSEQSVNSEMVQWEISLAQELAQRQSGKPVILPVRLAYREAFPHPISIYLNQINWAFWETSQDTPRLIEELRQAINGGSFKIDLEAKTSLLQINQPKQLTAPTPFAQPVVLEMPSGTMKPESAFYVERNADAIGLSTIVQLGVTIPIKGPRQVGKSSLLMRLIQAARNADKRVAYLDFQQLNNSVLSDSELFFRHFCCWISDVLELEDKVEEYFRLNLTTIQRCDRYLQRHILKGLGQPLVLAMDEVDRVFDTNFRNDFFGMLRSWHNSRAIYPSLDKLDLVLVTSTEPYQLIDDLNQSPFNVGQIIELEDFTTEQVTELNRRHGSPFDANSLQQLFPLLSGHPYLVRKALYLVASRQITPKELFTNATAPNGPFGDHLRRLLSLLYDKQELIQGLQLVISQNICPDRQIFWRLQGSGLVRASGQSIIPRCDLYAEYFRENLHG
;
A
#
# COMPACT_ATOMS: atom_id res chain seq x y z
N MET A 1 48.72 -11.43 10.17
CA MET A 1 47.97 -11.07 8.94
C MET A 1 47.46 -12.35 8.33
N THR A 2 46.23 -12.72 8.67
CA THR A 2 45.47 -13.79 8.02
C THR A 2 44.08 -13.21 7.81
N ALA A 3 43.82 -12.78 6.59
CA ALA A 3 42.51 -12.31 6.18
C ALA A 3 41.59 -13.54 6.08
N ASN A 4 40.56 -13.58 6.92
CA ASN A 4 39.46 -14.51 6.75
C ASN A 4 38.68 -14.08 5.51
N LEU A 5 38.87 -14.82 4.42
CA LEU A 5 37.96 -14.84 3.28
C LEU A 5 36.61 -15.36 3.78
N THR A 6 35.59 -14.50 3.80
CA THR A 6 34.20 -14.91 3.89
C THR A 6 33.87 -15.72 2.64
N VAL A 7 33.74 -17.03 2.82
CA VAL A 7 33.10 -17.92 1.84
C VAL A 7 31.65 -17.46 1.73
N VAL A 8 31.30 -16.85 0.61
CA VAL A 8 29.91 -16.68 0.20
C VAL A 8 29.45 -18.08 -0.20
N ASP A 9 28.52 -18.68 0.54
CA ASP A 9 27.83 -19.89 0.08
C ASP A 9 27.15 -19.55 -1.25
N SER A 10 27.73 -19.99 -2.37
CA SER A 10 27.09 -19.88 -3.67
C SER A 10 25.95 -20.89 -3.71
N ILE A 11 24.71 -20.39 -3.68
CA ILE A 11 23.52 -21.23 -3.83
C ILE A 11 23.60 -21.94 -5.19
N VAL A 12 23.66 -23.27 -5.18
CA VAL A 12 23.65 -24.11 -6.40
C VAL A 12 22.30 -23.93 -7.11
N LYS A 13 22.33 -23.57 -8.39
CA LYS A 13 21.12 -23.39 -9.20
C LYS A 13 20.60 -24.73 -9.71
N LYS A 14 19.30 -24.97 -9.54
CA LYS A 14 18.62 -26.17 -10.03
C LYS A 14 18.03 -25.93 -11.42
N ILE A 15 18.37 -26.83 -12.34
CA ILE A 15 17.83 -26.89 -13.71
C ILE A 15 16.84 -28.06 -13.77
N LEU A 16 15.56 -27.74 -13.83
CA LEU A 16 14.50 -28.74 -14.00
C LEU A 16 14.19 -28.90 -15.49
N ILE A 17 14.59 -30.03 -16.07
CA ILE A 17 14.28 -30.39 -17.46
C ILE A 17 13.06 -31.32 -17.47
N LEU A 18 12.01 -30.88 -18.15
CA LEU A 18 10.73 -31.55 -18.31
C LEU A 18 10.56 -31.95 -19.77
N SER A 19 10.31 -33.23 -20.00
CA SER A 19 10.13 -33.76 -21.35
C SER A 19 8.79 -34.47 -21.49
N ALA A 20 8.10 -34.25 -22.61
CA ALA A 20 6.82 -34.89 -22.90
C ALA A 20 6.74 -35.32 -24.38
N ASN A 21 6.41 -36.59 -24.60
CA ASN A 21 6.24 -37.18 -25.94
C ASN A 21 4.95 -38.03 -25.96
N PRO A 22 3.77 -37.39 -25.92
CA PRO A 22 2.51 -38.09 -25.77
C PRO A 22 2.24 -39.09 -26.90
N GLN A 23 1.43 -40.10 -26.65
CA GLN A 23 1.08 -41.08 -27.69
C GLN A 23 0.43 -40.40 -28.89
N ARG A 24 0.80 -40.86 -30.10
CA ARG A 24 0.31 -40.40 -31.41
C ARG A 24 0.83 -39.03 -31.87
N THR A 25 1.89 -38.51 -31.27
CA THR A 25 2.68 -37.40 -31.83
C THR A 25 3.92 -37.92 -32.58
N SER A 26 4.61 -37.04 -33.32
CA SER A 26 5.90 -37.38 -33.93
C SER A 26 6.95 -37.61 -32.84
N LYS A 27 7.76 -38.66 -32.96
CA LYS A 27 8.78 -38.95 -31.95
C LYS A 27 9.89 -37.90 -31.99
N LEU A 28 9.99 -37.08 -30.95
CA LEU A 28 11.10 -36.17 -30.68
C LEU A 28 12.27 -36.91 -30.02
N ARG A 29 13.51 -36.47 -30.32
CA ARG A 29 14.75 -36.99 -29.70
C ARG A 29 15.10 -36.32 -28.37
N LEU A 30 14.15 -36.37 -27.43
CA LEU A 30 14.26 -35.71 -26.12
C LEU A 30 15.40 -36.30 -25.26
N ASP A 31 15.70 -37.58 -25.44
CA ASP A 31 16.81 -38.29 -24.80
C ASP A 31 18.18 -37.81 -25.28
N GLU A 32 18.31 -37.55 -26.58
CA GLU A 32 19.50 -36.97 -27.18
C GLU A 32 19.72 -35.54 -26.65
N GLU A 33 18.67 -34.71 -26.63
CA GLU A 33 18.75 -33.34 -26.12
C GLU A 33 19.25 -33.28 -24.67
N VAL A 34 18.65 -34.04 -23.75
CA VAL A 34 19.08 -34.04 -22.33
C VAL A 34 20.50 -34.56 -22.18
N ARG A 35 20.89 -35.57 -22.94
CA ARG A 35 22.25 -36.14 -22.89
C ARG A 35 23.29 -35.10 -23.31
N GLU A 36 23.03 -34.36 -24.38
CA GLU A 36 23.97 -33.32 -24.83
C GLU A 36 24.04 -32.14 -23.86
N ILE A 37 22.91 -31.72 -23.26
CA ILE A 37 22.88 -30.69 -22.20
C ILE A 37 23.73 -31.13 -20.99
N GLN A 38 23.55 -32.37 -20.54
CA GLN A 38 24.34 -32.93 -19.43
C GLN A 38 25.83 -32.97 -19.77
N ALA A 39 26.19 -33.44 -20.98
CA ALA A 39 27.57 -33.50 -21.42
C ALA A 39 28.23 -32.11 -21.54
N GLY A 40 27.50 -31.09 -21.99
CA GLY A 40 27.96 -29.69 -22.03
C GLY A 40 28.24 -29.13 -20.64
N LEU A 41 27.28 -29.28 -19.72
CA LEU A 41 27.42 -28.81 -18.33
C LEU A 41 28.48 -29.59 -17.54
N GLU A 42 28.70 -30.88 -17.81
CA GLU A 42 29.77 -31.66 -17.17
C GLU A 42 31.19 -31.18 -17.56
N ARG A 43 31.33 -30.66 -18.78
CA ARG A 43 32.59 -30.08 -19.33
C ARG A 43 32.77 -28.61 -18.97
N ALA A 44 31.72 -27.98 -18.45
CA ALA A 44 31.72 -26.56 -18.14
C ALA A 44 32.64 -26.19 -16.98
N LYS A 45 33.18 -24.95 -17.03
CA LYS A 45 34.12 -24.44 -16.02
C LYS A 45 33.48 -24.21 -14.65
N ARG A 46 32.16 -24.00 -14.60
CA ARG A 46 31.38 -23.72 -13.37
C ARG A 46 30.32 -24.78 -13.10
N ARG A 47 30.60 -26.03 -13.44
CA ARG A 47 29.64 -27.15 -13.33
C ARG A 47 29.09 -27.34 -11.91
N GLU A 48 29.89 -27.02 -10.90
CA GLU A 48 29.52 -27.08 -9.48
C GLU A 48 28.42 -26.10 -9.07
N GLN A 49 28.09 -25.12 -9.93
CA GLN A 49 27.03 -24.15 -9.68
C GLN A 49 25.66 -24.65 -10.14
N PHE A 50 25.57 -25.82 -10.77
CA PHE A 50 24.33 -26.32 -11.36
C PHE A 50 24.02 -27.76 -10.90
N GLU A 51 22.74 -27.98 -10.57
CA GLU A 51 22.17 -29.32 -10.33
C GLU A 51 21.10 -29.59 -11.41
N ILE A 52 21.26 -30.67 -12.19
CA ILE A 52 20.30 -31.04 -13.24
C ILE A 52 19.31 -32.07 -12.70
N ILE A 53 18.03 -31.76 -12.82
CA ILE A 53 16.91 -32.62 -12.43
C ILE A 53 16.07 -32.88 -13.69
N THR A 54 15.97 -34.14 -14.09
CA THR A 54 15.19 -34.51 -15.29
C THR A 54 13.91 -35.26 -14.91
N LYS A 55 12.79 -34.88 -15.53
CA LYS A 55 11.53 -35.64 -15.49
C LYS A 55 11.09 -35.99 -16.90
N TRP A 56 10.83 -37.27 -17.12
CA TRP A 56 10.36 -37.85 -18.37
C TRP A 56 8.86 -38.11 -18.33
N ALA A 57 8.21 -38.11 -19.51
CA ALA A 57 6.78 -38.40 -19.66
C ALA A 57 5.89 -37.54 -18.73
N VAL A 58 6.19 -36.24 -18.67
CA VAL A 58 5.61 -35.34 -17.67
C VAL A 58 4.11 -35.16 -17.89
N ARG A 59 3.31 -35.50 -16.87
CA ARG A 59 1.88 -35.18 -16.83
C ARG A 59 1.65 -33.80 -16.24
N VAL A 60 0.43 -33.27 -16.43
CA VAL A 60 0.05 -31.96 -15.87
C VAL A 60 0.22 -31.90 -14.34
N ASP A 61 -0.09 -32.99 -13.63
CA ASP A 61 0.12 -33.07 -12.19
C ASP A 61 1.61 -33.13 -11.80
N ASP A 62 2.45 -33.73 -12.65
CA ASP A 62 3.89 -33.86 -12.41
C ASP A 62 4.61 -32.52 -12.62
N LEU A 63 4.17 -31.71 -13.59
CA LEU A 63 4.68 -30.36 -13.81
C LEU A 63 4.54 -29.49 -12.55
N ARG A 64 3.34 -29.45 -11.95
CA ARG A 64 3.09 -28.67 -10.74
C ARG A 64 3.86 -29.22 -9.54
N ARG A 65 3.88 -30.54 -9.36
CA ARG A 65 4.59 -31.18 -8.23
C ARG A 65 6.10 -30.96 -8.33
N ALA A 66 6.69 -31.11 -9.51
CA ALA A 66 8.12 -30.92 -9.70
C ALA A 66 8.56 -29.48 -9.35
N LEU A 67 7.74 -28.47 -9.67
CA LEU A 67 8.03 -27.09 -9.27
C LEU A 67 7.96 -26.88 -7.75
N LEU A 68 7.00 -27.52 -7.06
CA LEU A 68 6.88 -27.47 -5.60
C LEU A 68 8.01 -28.23 -4.88
N ASP A 69 8.37 -29.41 -5.37
CA ASP A 69 9.32 -30.29 -4.69
C ASP A 69 10.77 -29.82 -4.85
N TYR A 70 11.10 -29.24 -6.01
CA TYR A 70 12.48 -28.92 -6.35
C TYR A 70 12.81 -27.42 -6.31
N GLU A 71 11.81 -26.54 -6.36
CA GLU A 71 11.95 -25.07 -6.43
C GLU A 71 13.10 -24.61 -7.38
N PRO A 72 13.04 -24.96 -8.68
CA PRO A 72 14.14 -24.73 -9.59
C PRO A 72 14.31 -23.26 -9.99
N GLN A 73 15.56 -22.87 -10.31
CA GLN A 73 15.88 -21.55 -10.86
C GLN A 73 15.72 -21.52 -12.38
N ILE A 74 15.94 -22.65 -13.05
CA ILE A 74 15.81 -22.77 -14.51
C ILE A 74 14.84 -23.92 -14.81
N VAL A 75 13.83 -23.66 -15.65
CA VAL A 75 12.89 -24.68 -16.13
C VAL A 75 13.01 -24.81 -17.63
N HIS A 76 13.38 -26.00 -18.10
CA HIS A 76 13.43 -26.33 -19.51
C HIS A 76 12.26 -27.27 -19.82
N PHE A 77 11.40 -26.91 -20.76
CA PHE A 77 10.41 -27.81 -21.32
C PHE A 77 10.77 -28.16 -22.76
N SER A 78 10.90 -29.46 -23.05
CA SER A 78 11.08 -29.96 -24.41
C SER A 78 9.95 -30.93 -24.79
N GLY A 79 9.25 -30.62 -25.88
CA GLY A 79 8.06 -31.36 -26.28
C GLY A 79 7.29 -30.67 -27.39
N HIS A 80 6.05 -31.11 -27.63
CA HIS A 80 5.22 -30.49 -28.66
C HIS A 80 4.52 -29.22 -28.17
N GLY A 81 4.30 -28.28 -29.10
CA GLY A 81 3.51 -27.07 -28.88
C GLY A 81 2.45 -26.93 -29.96
N ALA A 82 1.31 -26.34 -29.61
CA ALA A 82 0.16 -26.14 -30.49
C ALA A 82 -0.23 -24.65 -30.58
N GLY A 83 0.77 -23.75 -30.62
CA GLY A 83 0.53 -22.30 -30.73
C GLY A 83 -0.36 -21.79 -29.58
N SER A 84 -1.44 -21.08 -29.88
CA SER A 84 -2.36 -20.55 -28.86
C SER A 84 -3.00 -21.61 -27.96
N ASP A 85 -3.07 -22.86 -28.42
CA ASP A 85 -3.78 -23.93 -27.71
C ASP A 85 -2.97 -24.52 -26.55
N GLY A 86 -1.64 -24.29 -26.52
CA GLY A 86 -0.79 -24.61 -25.38
C GLY A 86 0.34 -25.58 -25.64
N LEU A 87 0.96 -26.07 -24.55
CA LEU A 87 1.99 -27.11 -24.57
C LEU A 87 1.37 -28.50 -24.43
N ALA A 88 1.93 -29.48 -25.13
CA ALA A 88 1.51 -30.86 -25.11
C ALA A 88 2.14 -31.64 -23.94
N LEU A 89 1.33 -32.02 -22.96
CA LEU A 89 1.73 -32.91 -21.87
C LEU A 89 0.98 -34.24 -21.94
N GLU A 90 1.36 -35.19 -21.10
CA GLU A 90 0.63 -36.46 -20.97
C GLU A 90 -0.52 -36.36 -19.97
N ASN A 91 -1.62 -37.06 -20.26
CA ASN A 91 -2.62 -37.39 -19.25
C ASN A 91 -2.32 -38.74 -18.58
N ASN A 92 -3.18 -39.17 -17.66
CA ASN A 92 -2.99 -40.43 -16.93
C ASN A 92 -2.98 -41.70 -17.80
N SER A 93 -3.42 -41.58 -19.06
CA SER A 93 -3.42 -42.66 -20.06
C SER A 93 -2.29 -42.53 -21.09
N GLY A 94 -1.35 -41.58 -20.92
CA GLY A 94 -0.25 -41.31 -21.85
C GLY A 94 -0.65 -40.60 -23.14
N ASN A 95 -1.90 -40.14 -23.25
CA ASN A 95 -2.39 -39.42 -24.42
C ASN A 95 -2.11 -37.92 -24.28
N LEU A 96 -2.10 -37.23 -25.43
CA LEU A 96 -1.95 -35.78 -25.53
C LEU A 96 -2.99 -35.04 -24.66
N GLN A 97 -2.51 -34.15 -23.81
CA GLN A 97 -3.29 -33.15 -23.09
C GLN A 97 -2.63 -31.78 -23.26
N LEU A 98 -3.37 -30.84 -23.85
CA LEU A 98 -2.89 -29.47 -24.02
C LEU A 98 -3.07 -28.67 -22.72
N VAL A 99 -2.01 -28.00 -22.29
CA VAL A 99 -2.04 -27.05 -21.17
C VAL A 99 -2.03 -25.64 -21.73
N SER A 100 -3.14 -24.94 -21.54
CA SER A 100 -3.35 -23.61 -22.10
C SER A 100 -2.31 -22.58 -21.63
N THR A 101 -2.05 -21.58 -22.47
CA THR A 101 -1.19 -20.42 -22.16
C THR A 101 -1.55 -19.75 -20.84
N ARG A 102 -2.85 -19.56 -20.58
CA ARG A 102 -3.35 -18.95 -19.33
C ARG A 102 -3.00 -19.80 -18.11
N SER A 103 -3.06 -21.12 -18.23
CA SER A 103 -2.72 -22.05 -17.14
C SER A 103 -1.23 -22.03 -16.84
N LEU A 104 -0.38 -22.02 -17.87
CA LEU A 104 1.08 -21.94 -17.71
C LEU A 104 1.50 -20.60 -17.08
N ALA A 105 0.98 -19.48 -17.57
CA ALA A 105 1.27 -18.17 -17.00
C ALA A 105 0.85 -18.06 -15.53
N ARG A 106 -0.33 -18.60 -15.17
CA ARG A 106 -0.78 -18.67 -13.78
C ARG A 106 0.13 -19.56 -12.92
N LEU A 107 0.57 -20.69 -13.45
CA LEU A 107 1.46 -21.59 -12.73
C LEU A 107 2.79 -20.91 -12.43
N PHE A 108 3.47 -20.36 -13.44
CA PHE A 108 4.76 -19.71 -13.26
C PHE A 108 4.68 -18.42 -12.43
N LYS A 109 3.55 -17.70 -12.44
CA LYS A 109 3.31 -16.58 -11.51
C LYS A 109 3.41 -17.00 -10.03
N LEU A 110 3.04 -18.22 -9.68
CA LEU A 110 3.16 -18.73 -8.30
C LEU A 110 4.62 -19.01 -7.90
N PHE A 111 5.54 -19.08 -8.87
CA PHE A 111 6.96 -19.37 -8.67
C PHE A 111 7.86 -18.21 -9.14
N GLN A 112 7.31 -17.01 -9.32
CA GLN A 112 8.02 -15.83 -9.86
C GLN A 112 9.26 -15.44 -9.03
N ASP A 113 9.28 -15.72 -7.73
CA ASP A 113 10.40 -15.40 -6.84
C ASP A 113 11.48 -16.51 -6.80
N LYS A 114 11.28 -17.59 -7.57
CA LYS A 114 12.12 -18.80 -7.56
C LYS A 114 12.67 -19.13 -8.93
N VAL A 115 11.83 -19.08 -9.97
CA VAL A 115 12.18 -19.39 -11.35
C VAL A 115 12.71 -18.12 -12.02
N GLU A 116 13.98 -18.14 -12.41
CA GLU A 116 14.67 -17.03 -13.09
C GLU A 116 14.53 -17.15 -14.62
N CYS A 117 14.62 -18.38 -15.14
CA CYS A 117 14.62 -18.64 -16.57
C CYS A 117 13.68 -19.80 -16.95
N VAL A 118 12.87 -19.62 -18.00
CA VAL A 118 12.05 -20.68 -18.60
C VAL A 118 12.40 -20.82 -20.08
N LEU A 119 12.84 -22.01 -20.50
CA LEU A 119 13.11 -22.35 -21.90
C LEU A 119 12.04 -23.31 -22.41
N LEU A 120 11.29 -22.91 -23.44
CA LEU A 120 10.22 -23.69 -24.06
C LEU A 120 10.60 -24.16 -25.47
N ASN A 121 11.31 -25.29 -25.53
CA ASN A 121 11.63 -25.99 -26.77
C ASN A 121 10.38 -26.75 -27.29
N ALA A 122 9.43 -25.98 -27.82
CA ALA A 122 8.18 -26.47 -28.38
C ALA A 122 7.70 -25.54 -29.51
N CYS A 123 7.11 -26.11 -30.57
CA CYS A 123 6.67 -25.34 -31.74
C CYS A 123 5.68 -24.22 -31.35
N TYR A 124 5.87 -23.03 -31.90
CA TYR A 124 5.02 -21.85 -31.66
C TYR A 124 4.87 -21.48 -30.17
N SER A 125 5.86 -21.82 -29.33
CA SER A 125 5.82 -21.55 -27.89
C SER A 125 6.01 -20.08 -27.51
N GLU A 126 6.28 -19.18 -28.47
CA GLU A 126 6.38 -17.74 -28.24
C GLU A 126 5.14 -17.17 -27.55
N VAL A 127 3.95 -17.67 -27.87
CA VAL A 127 2.70 -17.22 -27.25
C VAL A 127 2.68 -17.54 -25.75
N GLN A 128 3.21 -18.70 -25.35
CA GLN A 128 3.39 -19.05 -23.94
C GLN A 128 4.52 -18.24 -23.30
N ALA A 129 5.63 -18.05 -24.02
CA ALA A 129 6.73 -17.23 -23.56
C ALA A 129 6.24 -15.81 -23.22
N GLN A 130 5.48 -15.17 -24.10
CA GLN A 130 4.92 -13.83 -23.88
C GLN A 130 4.02 -13.73 -22.63
N ALA A 131 3.28 -14.80 -22.32
CA ALA A 131 2.39 -14.82 -21.17
C ALA A 131 3.14 -15.14 -19.85
N ILE A 132 4.10 -16.04 -19.88
CA ILE A 132 4.92 -16.42 -18.71
C ILE A 132 5.87 -15.28 -18.35
N HIS A 133 6.40 -14.60 -19.36
CA HIS A 133 7.35 -13.50 -19.23
C HIS A 133 6.84 -12.31 -18.39
N GLN A 134 5.52 -12.18 -18.25
CA GLN A 134 4.92 -11.19 -17.34
C GLN A 134 5.34 -11.37 -15.87
N ASN A 135 5.80 -12.57 -15.49
CA ASN A 135 6.17 -12.91 -14.11
C ASN A 135 7.55 -13.57 -13.98
N VAL A 136 8.17 -14.05 -15.07
CA VAL A 136 9.52 -14.67 -15.05
C VAL A 136 10.48 -13.83 -15.88
N ASP A 137 11.67 -13.57 -15.31
CA ASP A 137 12.60 -12.55 -15.81
C ASP A 137 13.18 -12.88 -17.20
N CYS A 138 13.49 -14.16 -17.47
CA CYS A 138 13.95 -14.62 -18.77
C CYS A 138 13.06 -15.77 -19.26
N VAL A 139 12.43 -15.62 -20.43
CA VAL A 139 11.63 -16.69 -21.04
C VAL A 139 11.95 -16.81 -22.51
N ILE A 140 12.33 -18.01 -22.94
CA ILE A 140 12.64 -18.32 -24.34
C ILE A 140 11.55 -19.22 -24.89
N GLY A 141 11.00 -18.86 -26.05
CA GLY A 141 10.07 -19.68 -26.80
C GLY A 141 10.44 -19.76 -28.28
N MET A 142 9.63 -20.45 -29.07
CA MET A 142 9.82 -20.61 -30.51
C MET A 142 8.73 -19.85 -31.25
N SER A 143 9.10 -18.97 -32.18
CA SER A 143 8.16 -18.18 -32.99
C SER A 143 7.41 -19.02 -34.03
N GLN A 144 8.02 -20.14 -34.45
CA GLN A 144 7.53 -21.01 -35.51
C GLN A 144 7.76 -22.50 -35.19
N VAL A 145 7.55 -23.38 -36.17
CA VAL A 145 7.94 -24.80 -36.07
C VAL A 145 9.46 -24.87 -35.90
N VAL A 146 9.92 -25.67 -34.95
CA VAL A 146 11.34 -25.92 -34.68
C VAL A 146 11.67 -27.37 -34.99
N GLY A 147 12.73 -27.61 -35.74
CA GLY A 147 13.23 -28.96 -35.98
C GLY A 147 13.97 -29.54 -34.77
N ASP A 148 13.92 -30.86 -34.59
CA ASP A 148 14.62 -31.57 -33.48
C ASP A 148 16.10 -31.18 -33.38
N ARG A 149 16.79 -31.09 -34.53
CA ARG A 149 18.21 -30.71 -34.56
C ARG A 149 18.41 -29.28 -34.08
N THR A 150 17.57 -28.34 -34.52
CA THR A 150 17.60 -26.93 -34.09
C THR A 150 17.38 -26.80 -32.59
N ALA A 151 16.40 -27.51 -32.02
CA ALA A 151 16.14 -27.50 -30.59
C ALA A 151 17.33 -28.02 -29.76
N ILE A 152 17.97 -29.09 -30.22
CA ILE A 152 19.18 -29.66 -29.59
C ILE A 152 20.35 -28.67 -29.67
N GLU A 153 20.69 -28.17 -30.87
CA GLU A 153 21.83 -27.25 -31.04
C GLU A 153 21.65 -25.96 -30.26
N PHE A 154 20.42 -25.43 -30.22
CA PHE A 154 20.09 -24.27 -29.39
C PHE A 154 20.34 -24.55 -27.90
N ALA A 155 19.81 -25.66 -27.38
CA ALA A 155 19.94 -26.01 -25.98
C ALA A 155 21.40 -26.24 -25.59
N VAL A 156 22.18 -26.91 -26.45
CA VAL A 156 23.62 -27.12 -26.23
C VAL A 156 24.36 -25.79 -26.15
N GLY A 157 24.20 -24.91 -27.15
CA GLY A 157 24.84 -23.59 -27.13
C GLY A 157 24.44 -22.73 -25.92
N PHE A 158 23.16 -22.79 -25.55
CA PHE A 158 22.63 -22.09 -24.39
C PHE A 158 23.27 -22.57 -23.07
N TYR A 159 23.28 -23.87 -22.81
CA TYR A 159 23.83 -24.40 -21.56
C TYR A 159 25.36 -24.39 -21.50
N ASP A 160 26.06 -24.50 -22.63
CA ASP A 160 27.52 -24.32 -22.68
C ASP A 160 27.91 -22.89 -22.26
N ALA A 161 27.17 -21.89 -22.75
CA ALA A 161 27.38 -20.49 -22.38
C ALA A 161 27.05 -20.23 -20.89
N LEU A 162 25.94 -20.78 -20.38
CA LEU A 162 25.61 -20.70 -18.95
C LEU A 162 26.66 -21.37 -18.08
N GLY A 163 27.13 -22.56 -18.47
CA GLY A 163 28.21 -23.28 -17.79
C GLY A 163 29.55 -22.54 -17.83
N ALA A 164 29.76 -21.68 -18.82
CA ALA A 164 30.89 -20.77 -18.91
C ALA A 164 30.72 -19.48 -18.07
N GLY A 165 29.56 -19.29 -17.43
CA GLY A 165 29.24 -18.17 -16.56
C GLY A 165 28.74 -16.93 -17.29
N ARG A 166 28.13 -17.09 -18.48
CA ARG A 166 27.46 -16.01 -19.23
C ARG A 166 26.05 -15.72 -18.67
N SER A 167 25.48 -14.56 -19.03
CA SER A 167 24.09 -14.23 -18.69
C SER A 167 23.10 -15.06 -19.51
N TYR A 168 21.80 -14.98 -19.19
CA TYR A 168 20.77 -15.69 -19.97
C TYR A 168 20.62 -15.10 -21.38
N GLU A 169 20.80 -13.79 -21.53
CA GLU A 169 20.79 -13.08 -22.81
C GLU A 169 21.98 -13.51 -23.67
N ASP A 170 23.19 -13.50 -23.11
CA ASP A 170 24.37 -13.99 -23.81
C ASP A 170 24.19 -15.48 -24.17
N ALA A 171 23.68 -16.29 -23.25
CA ALA A 171 23.44 -17.71 -23.51
C ALA A 171 22.42 -17.94 -24.63
N PHE A 172 21.38 -17.11 -24.72
CA PHE A 172 20.45 -17.12 -25.84
C PHE A 172 21.16 -16.85 -27.17
N GLU A 173 22.00 -15.81 -27.24
CA GLU A 173 22.78 -15.49 -28.45
C GLU A 173 23.76 -16.62 -28.83
N PHE A 174 24.40 -17.27 -27.84
CA PHE A 174 25.23 -18.46 -28.09
C PHE A 174 24.41 -19.63 -28.62
N GLY A 175 23.19 -19.84 -28.12
CA GLY A 175 22.26 -20.84 -28.65
C GLY A 175 21.91 -20.58 -30.12
N CYS A 176 21.55 -19.34 -30.48
CA CYS A 176 21.28 -18.97 -31.87
C CYS A 176 22.52 -19.11 -32.76
N THR A 177 23.69 -18.71 -32.25
CA THR A 177 24.98 -18.85 -32.96
C THR A 177 25.33 -20.32 -33.21
N SER A 178 25.05 -21.23 -32.26
CA SER A 178 25.28 -22.67 -32.47
C SER A 178 24.44 -23.24 -33.62
N ILE A 179 23.19 -22.78 -33.77
CA ILE A 179 22.33 -23.14 -34.91
C ILE A 179 22.96 -22.65 -36.23
N ASP A 180 23.44 -21.40 -36.27
CA ASP A 180 24.07 -20.80 -37.45
C ASP A 180 25.37 -21.54 -37.85
N LEU A 181 26.19 -21.91 -36.88
CA LEU A 181 27.46 -22.62 -37.10
C LEU A 181 27.27 -24.01 -37.71
N GLU A 182 26.16 -24.68 -37.37
CA GLU A 182 25.75 -25.95 -37.97
C GLU A 182 25.07 -25.79 -39.35
N GLY A 183 24.90 -24.54 -39.81
CA GLY A 183 24.33 -24.21 -41.12
C GLY A 183 22.82 -24.47 -41.22
N ILE A 184 22.10 -24.42 -40.09
CA ILE A 184 20.66 -24.69 -40.02
C ILE A 184 19.91 -23.36 -40.19
N PRO A 185 18.99 -23.22 -41.17
CA PRO A 185 18.31 -21.96 -41.46
C PRO A 185 17.11 -21.70 -40.51
N GLU A 186 17.30 -21.92 -39.21
CA GLU A 186 16.27 -21.78 -38.18
C GLU A 186 16.75 -20.98 -36.95
N SER A 187 17.87 -20.25 -37.04
CA SER A 187 18.47 -19.48 -35.94
C SER A 187 17.62 -18.30 -35.45
N GLU A 188 16.68 -17.82 -36.27
CA GLU A 188 15.68 -16.81 -35.87
C GLU A 188 14.43 -17.43 -35.20
N THR A 189 14.36 -18.76 -35.08
CA THR A 189 13.20 -19.45 -34.49
C THR A 189 13.10 -19.25 -32.98
N PRO A 190 14.19 -19.38 -32.19
CA PRO A 190 14.18 -19.05 -30.77
C PRO A 190 13.99 -17.54 -30.59
N VAL A 191 13.10 -17.18 -29.67
CA VAL A 191 12.82 -15.78 -29.31
C VAL A 191 12.93 -15.59 -27.81
N LEU A 192 13.77 -14.63 -27.41
CA LEU A 192 13.97 -14.25 -26.03
C LEU A 192 12.96 -13.18 -25.61
N LYS A 193 12.30 -13.40 -24.48
CA LYS A 193 11.51 -12.41 -23.75
C LYS A 193 12.20 -12.15 -22.42
N THR A 194 12.74 -10.95 -22.26
CA THR A 194 13.38 -10.51 -21.02
C THR A 194 12.66 -9.33 -20.42
N ARG A 195 12.60 -9.37 -19.11
CA ARG A 195 11.96 -8.35 -18.28
C ARG A 195 13.17 -7.57 -17.90
N ASN A 196 13.28 -6.37 -18.45
CA ASN A 196 14.42 -5.50 -18.19
C ASN A 196 14.57 -5.35 -16.68
N SER A 197 15.43 -6.19 -16.10
CA SER A 197 16.08 -5.97 -14.85
C SER A 197 17.20 -5.03 -15.20
N GLU A 198 16.92 -3.72 -15.14
CA GLU A 198 17.97 -2.72 -15.02
C GLU A 198 18.65 -2.94 -13.65
N LYS A 199 19.52 -3.96 -13.59
CA LYS A 199 20.75 -3.91 -12.81
C LYS A 199 21.82 -3.49 -13.79
N ASP A 200 22.23 -2.23 -13.68
CA ASP A 200 23.32 -1.62 -14.44
C ASP A 200 24.56 -2.52 -14.50
N THR A 201 24.94 -2.90 -15.72
CA THR A 201 26.31 -2.65 -16.22
C THR A 201 26.21 -2.22 -17.69
N ILE A 202 26.35 -0.90 -17.90
CA ILE A 202 26.29 -0.11 -19.16
C ILE A 202 27.39 -0.56 -20.16
N PRO A 203 27.20 -0.49 -21.51
CA PRO A 203 26.76 0.72 -22.20
C PRO A 203 25.77 0.69 -23.39
N SER A 204 24.91 1.73 -23.37
CA SER A 204 24.43 2.59 -24.47
C SER A 204 23.07 2.32 -25.14
N ALA A 205 21.99 2.83 -24.52
CA ALA A 205 21.01 3.77 -25.12
C ALA A 205 19.97 4.17 -24.05
N THR A 206 19.84 5.46 -23.75
CA THR A 206 19.09 6.07 -22.64
C THR A 206 17.58 5.72 -22.58
N SER A 207 17.17 4.94 -21.57
CA SER A 207 15.77 4.90 -21.09
C SER A 207 15.52 6.15 -20.23
N LEU A 208 14.48 6.92 -20.57
CA LEU A 208 14.14 8.15 -19.83
C LEU A 208 13.48 7.77 -18.50
N GLN A 209 13.97 8.29 -17.38
CA GLN A 209 13.39 8.08 -16.05
C GLN A 209 11.91 8.50 -16.03
N ARG A 210 11.08 7.76 -15.29
CA ARG A 210 9.63 7.98 -15.20
C ARG A 210 9.28 8.83 -13.98
N ILE A 211 8.56 9.92 -14.21
CA ILE A 211 8.23 10.90 -13.18
C ILE A 211 6.73 11.05 -13.09
N PHE A 212 6.18 10.96 -11.88
CA PHE A 212 4.79 11.32 -11.61
C PHE A 212 4.74 12.67 -10.90
N ILE A 213 3.92 13.60 -11.41
CA ILE A 213 3.68 14.89 -10.77
C ILE A 213 2.31 14.89 -10.06
N SER A 214 2.35 14.95 -8.74
CA SER A 214 1.20 15.10 -7.84
C SER A 214 1.02 16.56 -7.43
N TYR A 215 -0.20 17.08 -7.56
CA TYR A 215 -0.57 18.45 -7.24
C TYR A 215 -2.08 18.59 -7.10
N LYS A 216 -2.56 19.70 -6.52
CA LYS A 216 -4.00 20.01 -6.49
C LYS A 216 -4.42 20.79 -7.73
N ARG A 217 -5.43 20.30 -8.43
CA ARG A 217 -6.00 20.93 -9.64
C ARG A 217 -6.80 22.20 -9.31
N ASN A 218 -6.85 23.14 -10.24
CA ASN A 218 -7.56 24.43 -10.18
C ASN A 218 -7.16 25.29 -8.97
N VAL A 219 -5.92 25.15 -8.50
CA VAL A 219 -5.38 25.87 -7.35
C VAL A 219 -4.11 26.61 -7.75
N GLU A 220 -4.05 27.87 -7.33
CA GLU A 220 -2.84 28.70 -7.42
C GLU A 220 -2.04 28.58 -6.11
N PRO A 221 -0.71 28.38 -6.17
CA PRO A 221 0.13 28.29 -7.36
C PRO A 221 0.31 26.86 -7.91
N ASP A 222 -0.32 25.84 -7.32
CA ASP A 222 -0.13 24.41 -7.60
C ASP A 222 -0.18 24.05 -9.08
N GLU A 223 -1.26 24.39 -9.76
CA GLU A 223 -1.49 23.94 -11.13
C GLU A 223 -0.58 24.63 -12.16
N PRO A 224 -0.38 25.97 -12.13
CA PRO A 224 0.58 26.61 -13.03
C PRO A 224 2.01 26.12 -12.82
N VAL A 225 2.47 25.97 -11.57
CA VAL A 225 3.83 25.49 -11.28
C VAL A 225 3.98 24.04 -11.75
N ALA A 226 3.02 23.17 -11.45
CA ALA A 226 3.03 21.78 -11.92
C ALA A 226 3.04 21.69 -13.46
N THR A 227 2.29 22.57 -14.14
CA THR A 227 2.25 22.64 -15.61
C THR A 227 3.60 23.03 -16.19
N GLN A 228 4.25 24.05 -15.61
CA GLN A 228 5.52 24.55 -16.11
C GLN A 228 6.63 23.52 -15.87
N VAL A 229 6.67 22.89 -14.69
CA VAL A 229 7.61 21.81 -14.38
C VAL A 229 7.36 20.59 -15.29
N TYR A 230 6.10 20.23 -15.54
CA TYR A 230 5.74 19.19 -16.50
C TYR A 230 6.30 19.47 -17.90
N GLN A 231 6.09 20.68 -18.44
CA GLN A 231 6.58 21.06 -19.78
C GLN A 231 8.10 20.95 -19.90
N GLU A 232 8.83 21.37 -18.86
CA GLU A 232 10.29 21.43 -18.86
C GLU A 232 10.94 20.07 -18.59
N LEU A 233 10.34 19.23 -17.74
CA LEU A 233 10.84 17.87 -17.48
C LEU A 233 10.46 16.89 -18.60
N SER A 234 9.31 17.06 -19.27
CA SER A 234 8.89 16.20 -20.39
C SER A 234 9.84 16.24 -21.59
N GLN A 235 10.74 17.23 -21.66
CA GLN A 235 11.77 17.32 -22.71
C GLN A 235 12.85 16.24 -22.56
N GLN A 236 13.07 15.75 -21.33
CA GLN A 236 14.19 14.85 -20.98
C GLN A 236 13.76 13.61 -20.19
N TYR A 237 12.52 13.55 -19.71
CA TYR A 237 12.01 12.47 -18.87
C TYR A 237 10.62 12.04 -19.34
N ASN A 238 10.22 10.82 -18.99
CA ASN A 238 8.85 10.37 -19.21
C ASN A 238 7.98 10.86 -18.04
N VAL A 239 7.32 12.00 -18.21
CA VAL A 239 6.55 12.64 -17.14
C VAL A 239 5.05 12.38 -17.31
N PHE A 240 4.44 11.84 -16.26
CA PHE A 240 3.00 11.73 -16.10
C PHE A 240 2.46 12.90 -15.24
N ILE A 241 1.38 13.50 -15.69
CA ILE A 241 0.59 14.48 -14.94
C ILE A 241 -0.89 14.14 -15.12
N ASP A 242 -1.68 14.31 -14.07
CA ASP A 242 -3.09 13.95 -13.98
C ASP A 242 -4.03 14.86 -14.84
N ARG A 243 -3.63 15.25 -16.06
CA ARG A 243 -4.43 16.00 -17.03
C ARG A 243 -4.92 15.19 -18.22
N ARG A 244 -4.36 13.99 -18.46
CA ARG A 244 -4.56 13.19 -19.69
C ARG A 244 -5.49 11.99 -19.55
N ILE A 245 -6.45 12.03 -18.64
CA ILE A 245 -7.37 10.90 -18.43
C ILE A 245 -8.66 11.17 -19.22
N LEU A 246 -8.90 10.35 -20.25
CA LEU A 246 -10.06 10.44 -21.15
C LEU A 246 -11.37 10.22 -20.39
N VAL A 247 -12.42 10.98 -20.74
CA VAL A 247 -13.77 10.76 -20.21
C VAL A 247 -14.18 9.29 -20.45
N GLY A 248 -14.47 8.54 -19.39
CA GLY A 248 -14.80 7.11 -19.46
C GLY A 248 -13.65 6.14 -19.13
N THR A 249 -12.42 6.62 -18.86
CA THR A 249 -11.37 5.77 -18.29
C THR A 249 -11.49 5.67 -16.77
N ARG A 250 -11.20 4.48 -16.23
CA ARG A 250 -11.24 4.22 -14.79
C ARG A 250 -10.05 4.90 -14.12
N TRP A 251 -10.24 6.18 -13.82
CA TRP A 251 -9.24 7.15 -13.38
C TRP A 251 -8.32 6.65 -12.25
N ALA A 252 -8.85 5.90 -11.28
CA ALA A 252 -8.07 5.33 -10.18
C ALA A 252 -7.08 4.23 -10.64
N GLU A 253 -7.48 3.42 -11.63
CA GLU A 253 -6.63 2.35 -12.19
C GLU A 253 -5.42 2.93 -12.89
N SER A 254 -5.61 4.04 -13.61
CA SER A 254 -4.54 4.72 -14.32
C SER A 254 -3.51 5.28 -13.34
N ILE A 255 -3.92 5.96 -12.27
CA ILE A 255 -2.97 6.56 -11.33
C ILE A 255 -2.17 5.51 -10.55
N GLU A 256 -2.82 4.44 -10.06
CA GLU A 256 -2.10 3.37 -9.37
C GLU A 256 -1.12 2.66 -10.32
N THR A 257 -1.53 2.38 -11.55
CA THR A 257 -0.66 1.75 -12.56
C THR A 257 0.54 2.63 -12.91
N GLU A 258 0.32 3.94 -13.07
CA GLU A 258 1.38 4.90 -13.36
C GLU A 258 2.35 5.02 -12.18
N LEU A 259 1.84 5.18 -10.95
CA LEU A 259 2.67 5.22 -9.74
C LEU A 259 3.49 3.94 -9.52
N ARG A 260 2.94 2.77 -9.84
CA ARG A 260 3.66 1.48 -9.76
C ARG A 260 4.87 1.39 -10.69
N SER A 261 4.89 2.18 -11.76
CA SER A 261 5.97 2.20 -12.75
C SER A 261 6.80 3.49 -12.70
N THR A 262 6.56 4.34 -11.70
CA THR A 262 7.24 5.63 -11.53
C THR A 262 8.55 5.47 -10.76
N ASP A 263 9.59 6.17 -11.21
CA ASP A 263 10.87 6.26 -10.49
C ASP A 263 10.86 7.39 -9.44
N PHE A 264 10.26 8.53 -9.79
CA PHE A 264 10.19 9.72 -8.92
C PHE A 264 8.77 10.27 -8.82
N LEU A 265 8.29 10.48 -7.61
CA LEU A 265 7.05 11.20 -7.33
C LEU A 265 7.36 12.62 -6.89
N ILE A 266 7.13 13.60 -7.75
CA ILE A 266 7.21 15.03 -7.39
C ILE A 266 5.86 15.44 -6.79
N VAL A 267 5.87 15.97 -5.57
CA VAL A 267 4.63 16.38 -4.89
C VAL A 267 4.66 17.87 -4.57
N PHE A 268 3.73 18.61 -5.17
CA PHE A 268 3.55 20.04 -4.94
C PHE A 268 2.61 20.30 -3.75
N LEU A 269 3.14 20.98 -2.73
CA LEU A 269 2.54 21.14 -1.41
C LEU A 269 2.34 22.62 -1.06
N SER A 270 1.16 23.15 -1.35
CA SER A 270 0.65 24.44 -0.86
C SER A 270 -0.25 24.24 0.36
N GLU A 271 -0.71 25.34 0.96
CA GLU A 271 -1.72 25.32 2.04
C GLU A 271 -2.99 24.52 1.66
N GLN A 272 -3.32 24.47 0.37
CA GLN A 272 -4.51 23.79 -0.11
C GLN A 272 -4.28 22.31 -0.45
N SER A 273 -3.10 21.92 -0.95
CA SER A 273 -2.81 20.55 -1.38
C SER A 273 -2.32 19.63 -0.28
N VAL A 274 -1.68 20.16 0.77
CA VAL A 274 -1.34 19.38 1.98
C VAL A 274 -2.55 18.71 2.63
N ASN A 275 -3.74 19.22 2.35
CA ASN A 275 -5.03 18.75 2.85
C ASN A 275 -5.86 17.99 1.79
N SER A 276 -5.34 17.76 0.57
CA SER A 276 -6.05 17.01 -0.46
C SER A 276 -6.02 15.51 -0.19
N GLU A 277 -7.18 14.87 -0.13
CA GLU A 277 -7.27 13.41 0.06
C GLU A 277 -6.56 12.61 -1.04
N MET A 278 -6.48 13.15 -2.27
CA MET A 278 -5.78 12.47 -3.37
C MET A 278 -4.28 12.59 -3.23
N VAL A 279 -3.76 13.80 -2.97
CA VAL A 279 -2.32 14.00 -2.74
C VAL A 279 -1.86 13.15 -1.55
N GLN A 280 -2.65 13.10 -0.47
CA GLN A 280 -2.37 12.25 0.69
C GLN A 280 -2.37 10.76 0.34
N TRP A 281 -3.34 10.30 -0.46
CA TRP A 281 -3.42 8.91 -0.92
C TRP A 281 -2.25 8.56 -1.85
N GLU A 282 -1.88 9.42 -2.79
CA GLU A 282 -0.74 9.23 -3.69
C GLU A 282 0.58 9.14 -2.93
N ILE A 283 0.81 10.01 -1.94
CA ILE A 283 1.99 9.92 -1.04
C ILE A 283 1.98 8.59 -0.28
N SER A 284 0.84 8.21 0.29
CA SER A 284 0.72 6.96 1.07
C SER A 284 0.97 5.73 0.20
N LEU A 285 0.41 5.70 -1.02
CA LEU A 285 0.59 4.63 -1.98
C LEU A 285 2.04 4.57 -2.47
N ALA A 286 2.65 5.72 -2.77
CA ALA A 286 4.06 5.81 -3.16
C ALA A 286 5.00 5.27 -2.08
N GLN A 287 4.72 5.54 -0.79
CA GLN A 287 5.47 4.95 0.32
C GLN A 287 5.29 3.43 0.41
N GLU A 288 4.04 2.93 0.29
CA GLU A 288 3.78 1.49 0.26
C GLU A 288 4.51 0.79 -0.90
N LEU A 289 4.54 1.43 -2.08
CA LEU A 289 5.27 0.95 -3.25
C LEU A 289 6.78 1.01 -3.03
N ALA A 290 7.32 2.10 -2.49
CA ALA A 290 8.75 2.24 -2.18
C ALA A 290 9.24 1.15 -1.22
N GLN A 291 8.45 0.80 -0.22
CA GLN A 291 8.78 -0.32 0.68
C GLN A 291 8.82 -1.67 -0.03
N ARG A 292 8.00 -1.87 -1.07
CA ARG A 292 7.93 -3.10 -1.86
C ARG A 292 8.88 -3.14 -3.06
N GLN A 293 9.32 -1.98 -3.56
CA GLN A 293 10.07 -1.83 -4.80
C GLN A 293 11.44 -1.17 -4.58
N SER A 294 12.20 -1.65 -3.60
CA SER A 294 13.58 -1.20 -3.34
C SER A 294 13.76 0.33 -3.25
N GLY A 295 12.77 1.03 -2.69
CA GLY A 295 12.80 2.49 -2.49
C GLY A 295 12.15 3.33 -3.60
N LYS A 296 11.50 2.73 -4.60
CA LYS A 296 10.80 3.46 -5.69
C LYS A 296 9.25 3.42 -5.58
N PRO A 297 8.54 4.52 -5.89
CA PRO A 297 9.06 5.80 -6.35
C PRO A 297 9.72 6.61 -5.21
N VAL A 298 10.77 7.34 -5.55
CA VAL A 298 11.42 8.29 -4.64
C VAL A 298 10.55 9.55 -4.57
N ILE A 299 10.12 9.93 -3.37
CA ILE A 299 9.28 11.12 -3.17
C ILE A 299 10.15 12.37 -3.11
N LEU A 300 9.83 13.37 -3.95
CA LEU A 300 10.46 14.69 -4.02
C LEU A 300 9.42 15.76 -3.62
N PRO A 301 9.35 16.16 -2.33
CA PRO A 301 8.38 17.13 -1.85
C PRO A 301 8.81 18.56 -2.21
N VAL A 302 7.89 19.35 -2.75
CA VAL A 302 8.08 20.76 -3.08
C VAL A 302 7.06 21.61 -2.34
N ARG A 303 7.53 22.45 -1.42
CA ARG A 303 6.69 23.42 -0.71
C ARG A 303 6.43 24.63 -1.61
N LEU A 304 5.16 24.92 -1.87
CA LEU A 304 4.72 26.06 -2.66
C LEU A 304 4.19 27.16 -1.73
N ALA A 305 5.04 28.13 -1.42
CA ALA A 305 4.81 29.22 -0.46
C ALA A 305 4.31 28.76 0.92
N TYR A 306 4.48 27.46 1.24
CA TYR A 306 3.95 26.83 2.43
C TYR A 306 5.05 26.68 3.50
N ARG A 307 4.97 27.48 4.56
CA ARG A 307 5.99 27.60 5.62
C ARG A 307 5.65 26.91 6.94
N GLU A 308 4.49 26.26 7.03
CA GLU A 308 4.04 25.58 8.26
C GLU A 308 4.51 24.12 8.33
N ALA A 309 4.43 23.50 9.52
CA ALA A 309 4.67 22.06 9.65
C ALA A 309 3.62 21.26 8.86
N PHE A 310 4.03 20.18 8.19
CA PHE A 310 3.08 19.36 7.45
C PHE A 310 1.97 18.82 8.38
N PRO A 311 0.70 18.80 7.95
CA PRO A 311 -0.39 18.22 8.73
C PRO A 311 -0.33 16.69 8.73
N HIS A 312 -0.97 16.08 9.72
CA HIS A 312 -1.21 14.64 9.75
C HIS A 312 -2.21 14.24 8.63
N PRO A 313 -2.01 13.12 7.89
CA PRO A 313 -0.99 12.09 8.10
C PRO A 313 0.30 12.30 7.29
N ILE A 314 0.36 13.24 6.35
CA ILE A 314 1.54 13.38 5.46
C ILE A 314 2.81 13.79 6.18
N SER A 315 2.68 14.42 7.34
CA SER A 315 3.81 14.69 8.24
C SER A 315 4.61 13.44 8.60
N ILE A 316 3.95 12.28 8.70
CA ILE A 316 4.61 10.99 9.00
C ILE A 316 5.64 10.66 7.92
N TYR A 317 5.27 10.85 6.66
CA TYR A 317 6.08 10.47 5.51
C TYR A 317 7.09 11.56 5.14
N LEU A 318 6.64 12.82 5.16
CA LEU A 318 7.39 13.93 4.58
C LEU A 318 8.36 14.60 5.55
N ASN A 319 8.16 14.49 6.87
CA ASN A 319 9.09 15.08 7.85
C ASN A 319 10.44 14.36 7.88
N GLN A 320 10.51 13.12 7.40
CA GLN A 320 11.72 12.30 7.39
C GLN A 320 12.59 12.53 6.15
N ILE A 321 12.13 13.35 5.19
CA ILE A 321 12.79 13.56 3.90
C ILE A 321 12.99 15.06 3.59
N ASN A 322 14.02 15.35 2.81
CA ASN A 322 14.34 16.72 2.38
C ASN A 322 13.31 17.23 1.34
N TRP A 323 13.07 18.54 1.35
CA TRP A 323 12.14 19.22 0.44
C TRP A 323 12.76 20.41 -0.28
N ALA A 324 12.21 20.75 -1.43
CA ALA A 324 12.47 21.99 -2.19
C ALA A 324 11.47 23.09 -1.81
N PHE A 325 11.83 24.35 -2.01
CA PHE A 325 11.00 25.51 -1.68
C PHE A 325 10.83 26.43 -2.88
N TRP A 326 9.59 26.86 -3.09
CA TRP A 326 9.20 27.83 -4.10
C TRP A 326 8.34 28.88 -3.41
N GLU A 327 8.62 30.17 -3.62
CA GLU A 327 7.85 31.26 -3.00
C GLU A 327 7.07 32.06 -4.05
N THR A 328 7.69 32.30 -5.20
CA THR A 328 7.09 33.09 -6.29
C THR A 328 7.44 32.49 -7.65
N SER A 329 6.75 32.94 -8.70
CA SER A 329 7.01 32.49 -10.09
C SER A 329 8.43 32.75 -10.59
N GLN A 330 9.20 33.62 -9.93
CA GLN A 330 10.62 33.83 -10.24
C GLN A 330 11.50 32.65 -9.80
N ASP A 331 11.04 31.81 -8.86
CA ASP A 331 11.77 30.64 -8.37
C ASP A 331 11.61 29.43 -9.28
N THR A 332 10.65 29.41 -10.20
CA THR A 332 10.35 28.21 -11.02
C THR A 332 11.57 27.68 -11.80
N PRO A 333 12.41 28.53 -12.45
CA PRO A 333 13.62 28.05 -13.11
C PRO A 333 14.62 27.40 -12.14
N ARG A 334 14.79 27.96 -10.93
CA ARG A 334 15.64 27.38 -9.88
C ARG A 334 15.11 26.01 -9.45
N LEU A 335 13.82 25.93 -9.18
CA LEU A 335 13.15 24.71 -8.77
C LEU A 335 13.31 23.57 -9.79
N ILE A 336 13.15 23.87 -11.09
CA ILE A 336 13.31 22.88 -12.16
C ILE A 336 14.73 22.32 -12.16
N GLU A 337 15.73 23.18 -12.00
CA GLU A 337 17.13 22.76 -11.92
C GLU A 337 17.41 21.90 -10.68
N GLU A 338 16.88 22.28 -9.52
CA GLU A 338 16.96 21.47 -8.28
C GLU A 338 16.33 20.09 -8.46
N LEU A 339 15.16 20.01 -9.10
CA LEU A 339 14.48 18.75 -9.39
C LEU A 339 15.29 17.88 -10.36
N ARG A 340 15.83 18.46 -11.45
CA ARG A 340 16.72 17.74 -12.39
C ARG A 340 17.94 17.17 -11.69
N GLN A 341 18.55 17.93 -10.79
CA GLN A 341 19.70 17.44 -10.01
C GLN A 341 19.31 16.28 -9.09
N ALA A 342 18.17 16.38 -8.40
CA ALA A 342 17.68 15.31 -7.52
C ALA A 342 17.36 14.02 -8.30
N ILE A 343 16.74 14.15 -9.48
CA ILE A 343 16.38 13.03 -10.36
C ILE A 343 17.63 12.31 -10.91
N ASN A 344 18.69 13.07 -11.22
CA ASN A 344 19.96 12.52 -11.72
C ASN A 344 20.89 11.99 -10.60
N GLY A 345 20.40 11.82 -9.36
CA GLY A 345 21.18 11.30 -8.24
C GLY A 345 22.16 12.30 -7.62
N GLY A 346 22.04 13.59 -7.95
CA GLY A 346 22.80 14.66 -7.31
C GLY A 346 22.35 14.87 -5.87
N SER A 347 23.29 15.14 -4.97
CA SER A 347 22.97 15.57 -3.60
C SER A 347 22.25 16.92 -3.66
N PHE A 348 21.10 17.06 -3.00
CA PHE A 348 20.53 18.37 -2.70
C PHE A 348 21.61 19.21 -1.98
N LYS A 349 22.15 20.24 -2.64
CA LYS A 349 22.92 21.29 -1.96
C LYS A 349 21.93 22.14 -1.17
N ILE A 350 21.43 21.62 -0.05
CA ILE A 350 20.67 22.45 0.87
C ILE A 350 21.33 22.39 2.24
N ASP A 351 21.89 23.52 2.61
CA ASP A 351 22.33 23.88 3.94
C ASP A 351 21.19 23.63 4.95
N LEU A 352 21.34 22.62 5.80
CA LEU A 352 20.33 22.25 6.80
C LEU A 352 19.97 23.44 7.71
N GLU A 353 20.89 24.39 7.90
CA GLU A 353 20.69 25.61 8.70
C GLU A 353 19.71 26.59 8.04
N ALA A 354 19.63 26.65 6.71
CA ALA A 354 18.71 27.52 5.96
C ALA A 354 17.26 26.99 5.96
N LYS A 355 17.06 25.67 6.01
CA LYS A 355 15.72 25.03 6.03
C LYS A 355 14.97 25.30 7.34
N THR A 356 15.65 25.26 8.47
CA THR A 356 15.07 25.54 9.79
C THR A 356 14.69 27.01 9.95
N SER A 357 15.41 27.92 9.28
CA SER A 357 15.10 29.36 9.28
C SER A 357 13.97 29.76 8.32
N LEU A 358 13.64 28.93 7.32
CA LEU A 358 12.50 29.12 6.41
C LEU A 358 11.16 28.67 7.01
N LEU A 359 11.19 27.74 7.97
CA LEU A 359 10.03 27.38 8.77
C LEU A 359 9.78 28.51 9.78
N GLN A 360 8.58 29.11 9.75
CA GLN A 360 8.18 29.97 10.86
C GLN A 360 7.91 29.08 12.08
N ILE A 361 8.95 28.77 12.85
CA ILE A 361 8.77 28.43 14.26
C ILE A 361 8.30 29.71 14.92
N ASN A 362 6.99 29.93 14.95
CA ASN A 362 6.43 31.02 15.72
C ASN A 362 6.90 30.82 17.17
N GLN A 363 7.80 31.69 17.63
CA GLN A 363 7.85 32.05 19.04
C GLN A 363 6.41 32.33 19.48
N PRO A 364 6.00 31.91 20.69
CA PRO A 364 4.66 32.16 21.17
C PRO A 364 4.37 33.65 21.03
N LYS A 365 3.47 34.01 20.09
CA LYS A 365 2.97 35.37 19.96
C LYS A 365 2.45 35.74 21.33
N GLN A 366 3.11 36.69 22.00
CA GLN A 366 2.54 37.37 23.14
C GLN A 366 1.17 37.87 22.70
N LEU A 367 0.12 37.33 23.31
CA LEU A 367 -1.25 37.77 23.12
C LEU A 367 -1.34 39.22 23.58
N THR A 368 -1.16 40.16 22.67
CA THR A 368 -1.69 41.50 22.86
C THR A 368 -3.21 41.36 22.91
N ALA A 369 -3.81 41.71 24.04
CA ALA A 369 -5.24 41.65 24.26
C ALA A 369 -5.99 42.32 23.10
N PRO A 370 -6.92 41.64 22.41
CA PRO A 370 -7.63 42.24 21.30
C PRO A 370 -8.59 43.30 21.83
N THR A 371 -8.48 44.50 21.26
CA THR A 371 -9.55 45.49 21.28
C THR A 371 -10.80 44.93 20.59
N PRO A 372 -12.01 45.24 21.10
CA PRO A 372 -13.25 44.64 20.63
C PRO A 372 -13.70 45.27 19.30
N PHE A 373 -13.29 44.66 18.19
CA PHE A 373 -14.00 44.70 16.92
C PHE A 373 -14.14 43.25 16.42
N ALA A 374 -15.34 42.89 15.98
CA ALA A 374 -15.73 41.53 15.61
C ALA A 374 -14.64 40.81 14.79
N GLN A 375 -14.00 39.81 15.39
CA GLN A 375 -12.99 39.00 14.70
C GLN A 375 -13.69 38.19 13.60
N PRO A 376 -13.19 38.19 12.36
CA PRO A 376 -13.64 37.23 11.35
C PRO A 376 -13.39 35.81 11.87
N VAL A 377 -14.36 34.91 11.69
CA VAL A 377 -14.21 33.48 12.02
C VAL A 377 -12.98 32.97 11.29
N VAL A 378 -11.91 32.65 12.01
CA VAL A 378 -10.72 31.99 11.42
C VAL A 378 -11.15 30.56 11.08
N LEU A 379 -11.40 30.31 9.80
CA LEU A 379 -11.85 29.01 9.31
C LEU A 379 -10.70 28.00 9.37
N GLU A 380 -10.90 26.92 10.12
CA GLU A 380 -9.96 25.78 10.13
C GLU A 380 -10.23 24.86 8.95
N MET A 381 -9.17 24.43 8.26
CA MET A 381 -9.27 23.45 7.19
C MET A 381 -9.88 22.12 7.69
N PRO A 382 -10.79 21.50 6.91
CA PRO A 382 -11.40 20.21 7.25
C PRO A 382 -10.42 19.09 6.89
N SER A 383 -9.34 18.92 7.65
CA SER A 383 -8.35 17.86 7.43
C SER A 383 -7.87 17.24 8.73
N GLY A 384 -7.56 15.94 8.65
CA GLY A 384 -6.94 15.18 9.73
C GLY A 384 -7.70 15.18 11.06
N THR A 385 -6.97 14.83 12.11
CA THR A 385 -7.43 14.83 13.50
C THR A 385 -7.53 16.26 14.02
N MET A 386 -8.70 16.63 14.58
CA MET A 386 -8.89 17.96 15.15
C MET A 386 -8.16 18.11 16.48
N LYS A 387 -7.59 19.30 16.71
CA LYS A 387 -7.06 19.69 18.01
C LYS A 387 -8.20 19.77 19.05
N PRO A 388 -7.94 19.46 20.33
CA PRO A 388 -8.97 19.55 21.37
C PRO A 388 -9.61 20.93 21.50
N GLU A 389 -8.91 22.00 21.12
CA GLU A 389 -9.37 23.39 21.23
C GLU A 389 -10.14 23.88 19.99
N SER A 390 -10.31 23.04 18.97
CA SER A 390 -10.97 23.43 17.71
C SER A 390 -12.38 23.95 17.95
N ALA A 391 -12.66 25.16 17.46
CA ALA A 391 -13.98 25.77 17.53
C ALA A 391 -15.02 25.02 16.67
N PHE A 392 -14.56 24.16 15.76
CA PHE A 392 -15.40 23.42 14.81
C PHE A 392 -15.71 21.99 15.27
N TYR A 393 -15.18 21.56 16.42
CA TYR A 393 -15.55 20.28 17.01
C TYR A 393 -16.96 20.36 17.64
N VAL A 394 -17.91 19.60 17.09
CA VAL A 394 -19.27 19.49 17.65
C VAL A 394 -19.32 18.29 18.57
N GLU A 395 -19.59 18.57 19.85
CA GLU A 395 -19.70 17.54 20.87
C GLU A 395 -20.94 16.66 20.64
N ARG A 396 -20.76 15.36 20.82
CA ARG A 396 -21.83 14.36 20.78
C ARG A 396 -22.09 13.83 22.18
N ASN A 397 -23.25 13.19 22.36
CA ASN A 397 -23.58 12.54 23.63
C ASN A 397 -22.52 11.50 24.04
N ALA A 398 -21.97 10.78 23.06
CA ALA A 398 -20.89 9.82 23.22
C ALA A 398 -19.62 10.42 23.84
N ASP A 399 -19.33 11.70 23.57
CA ASP A 399 -18.12 12.38 24.01
C ASP A 399 -18.14 12.62 25.51
N ALA A 400 -19.29 13.02 26.06
CA ALA A 400 -19.47 13.24 27.50
C ALA A 400 -19.24 11.94 28.30
N ILE A 401 -19.70 10.80 27.77
CA ILE A 401 -19.47 9.49 28.36
C ILE A 401 -17.97 9.17 28.35
N GLY A 402 -17.29 9.36 27.21
CA GLY A 402 -15.86 9.13 27.09
C GLY A 402 -15.04 10.01 28.05
N LEU A 403 -15.33 11.32 28.11
CA LEU A 403 -14.63 12.29 28.94
C LEU A 403 -14.81 12.03 30.44
N SER A 404 -16.01 11.63 30.87
CA SER A 404 -16.27 11.26 32.27
C SER A 404 -15.71 9.88 32.65
N THR A 405 -15.50 9.00 31.67
CA THR A 405 -14.90 7.68 31.90
C THR A 405 -13.38 7.77 31.99
N ILE A 406 -12.73 8.51 31.08
CA ILE A 406 -11.26 8.54 30.99
C ILE A 406 -10.58 9.16 32.22
N VAL A 407 -11.31 9.92 33.04
CA VAL A 407 -10.78 10.46 34.31
C VAL A 407 -10.72 9.39 35.42
N GLN A 408 -11.48 8.30 35.32
CA GLN A 408 -11.49 7.21 36.30
C GLN A 408 -10.30 6.26 36.11
N LEU A 409 -9.90 5.52 37.14
CA LEU A 409 -8.80 4.55 37.07
C LEU A 409 -9.28 3.18 36.60
N GLY A 410 -8.41 2.44 35.91
CA GLY A 410 -8.65 1.06 35.50
C GLY A 410 -9.73 0.95 34.45
N VAL A 411 -9.79 1.89 33.50
CA VAL A 411 -10.81 1.91 32.45
C VAL A 411 -10.33 1.29 31.14
N THR A 412 -11.28 0.78 30.36
CA THR A 412 -11.05 0.37 28.97
C THR A 412 -12.12 1.05 28.14
N ILE A 413 -11.71 1.81 27.12
CA ILE A 413 -12.60 2.60 26.27
C ILE A 413 -12.36 2.22 24.80
N PRO A 414 -13.11 1.25 24.26
CA PRO A 414 -13.16 1.03 22.82
C PRO A 414 -13.97 2.14 22.13
N ILE A 415 -13.34 2.88 21.20
CA ILE A 415 -13.99 3.86 20.32
C ILE A 415 -14.22 3.19 18.95
N LYS A 416 -15.48 3.02 18.59
CA LYS A 416 -15.94 2.36 17.36
C LYS A 416 -16.64 3.34 16.44
N GLY A 417 -16.59 3.04 15.14
CA GLY A 417 -17.38 3.74 14.14
C GLY A 417 -16.67 3.77 12.79
N PRO A 418 -17.37 4.09 11.69
CA PRO A 418 -16.77 4.12 10.35
C PRO A 418 -15.59 5.09 10.21
N ARG A 419 -14.84 4.99 9.11
CA ARG A 419 -13.81 6.00 8.78
C ARG A 419 -14.41 7.41 8.69
N GLN A 420 -13.61 8.41 9.10
CA GLN A 420 -13.93 9.85 9.01
C GLN A 420 -15.16 10.35 9.80
N VAL A 421 -15.54 9.65 10.88
CA VAL A 421 -16.55 10.14 11.87
C VAL A 421 -15.95 10.98 13.01
N GLY A 422 -14.63 11.11 13.09
CA GLY A 422 -13.94 11.88 14.14
C GLY A 422 -13.51 11.08 15.36
N LYS A 423 -13.27 9.76 15.21
CA LYS A 423 -12.75 8.91 16.30
C LYS A 423 -11.42 9.40 16.85
N SER A 424 -10.44 9.67 15.98
CA SER A 424 -9.14 10.21 16.38
C SER A 424 -9.27 11.60 17.03
N SER A 425 -10.21 12.43 16.57
CA SER A 425 -10.49 13.73 17.20
C SER A 425 -11.04 13.57 18.62
N LEU A 426 -11.93 12.59 18.84
CA LEU A 426 -12.38 12.25 20.20
C LEU A 426 -11.22 11.70 21.04
N LEU A 427 -10.38 10.82 20.48
CA LEU A 427 -9.21 10.26 21.17
C LEU A 427 -8.30 11.37 21.69
N MET A 428 -8.01 12.40 20.89
CA MET A 428 -7.19 13.54 21.33
C MET A 428 -7.82 14.32 22.49
N ARG A 429 -9.16 14.45 22.51
CA ARG A 429 -9.88 15.06 23.65
C ARG A 429 -9.79 14.18 24.90
N LEU A 430 -9.90 12.86 24.76
CA LEU A 430 -9.73 11.93 25.87
C LEU A 430 -8.31 11.96 26.42
N ILE A 431 -7.30 12.03 25.55
CA ILE A 431 -5.89 12.20 25.93
C ILE A 431 -5.70 13.50 26.71
N GLN A 432 -6.29 14.61 26.25
CA GLN A 432 -6.21 15.89 26.96
C GLN A 432 -6.90 15.82 28.33
N ALA A 433 -8.08 15.21 28.41
CA ALA A 433 -8.78 15.00 29.68
C ALA A 433 -8.00 14.10 30.64
N ALA A 434 -7.34 13.04 30.14
CA ALA A 434 -6.48 12.18 30.92
C ALA A 434 -5.26 12.92 31.48
N ARG A 435 -4.60 13.75 30.66
CA ARG A 435 -3.48 14.60 31.09
C ARG A 435 -3.92 15.60 32.16
N ASN A 436 -5.09 16.21 32.00
CA ASN A 436 -5.66 17.11 33.00
C ASN A 436 -6.04 16.40 34.32
N ALA A 437 -6.19 15.08 34.28
CA ALA A 437 -6.41 14.22 35.45
C ALA A 437 -5.09 13.60 35.98
N ASP A 438 -3.94 14.21 35.68
CA ASP A 438 -2.59 13.80 36.11
C ASP A 438 -2.17 12.38 35.69
N LYS A 439 -2.67 11.91 34.55
CA LYS A 439 -2.26 10.63 33.95
C LYS A 439 -1.18 10.82 32.90
N ARG A 440 -0.22 9.89 32.87
CA ARG A 440 0.73 9.75 31.77
C ARG A 440 0.03 9.10 30.59
N VAL A 441 0.41 9.47 29.37
CA VAL A 441 -0.21 8.96 28.15
C VAL A 441 0.87 8.47 27.22
N ALA A 442 0.74 7.23 26.75
CA ALA A 442 1.46 6.74 25.58
C ALA A 442 0.47 6.58 24.42
N TYR A 443 0.69 7.32 23.33
CA TYR A 443 -0.19 7.34 22.15
C TYR A 443 0.48 6.66 20.95
N LEU A 444 -0.05 5.51 20.53
CA LEU A 444 0.42 4.75 19.37
C LEU A 444 -0.58 4.83 18.24
N ASP A 445 -0.14 5.27 17.06
CA ASP A 445 -0.87 5.11 15.82
C ASP A 445 -0.29 3.92 15.05
N PHE A 446 -1.11 2.88 14.85
CA PHE A 446 -0.69 1.68 14.15
C PHE A 446 -0.44 1.89 12.65
N GLN A 447 -0.84 3.02 12.06
CA GLN A 447 -0.40 3.39 10.71
C GLN A 447 1.11 3.62 10.62
N GLN A 448 1.77 3.96 11.74
CA GLN A 448 3.21 4.23 11.78
C GLN A 448 4.06 2.94 11.78
N LEU A 449 3.43 1.77 11.96
CA LEU A 449 4.14 0.50 11.99
C LEU A 449 4.37 -0.04 10.58
N ASN A 450 5.63 -0.34 10.29
CA ASN A 450 6.04 -0.97 9.03
C ASN A 450 5.47 -2.39 8.91
N ASN A 451 5.20 -2.82 7.68
CA ASN A 451 4.67 -4.17 7.40
C ASN A 451 5.63 -5.28 7.87
N SER A 452 6.95 -5.04 7.90
CA SER A 452 7.93 -5.98 8.44
C SER A 452 7.70 -6.25 9.94
N VAL A 453 7.44 -5.20 10.72
CA VAL A 453 7.12 -5.30 12.15
C VAL A 453 5.79 -6.03 12.34
N LEU A 454 4.78 -5.75 11.51
CA LEU A 454 3.48 -6.41 11.57
C LEU A 454 3.48 -7.87 11.06
N SER A 455 4.56 -8.33 10.42
CA SER A 455 4.68 -9.71 9.95
C SER A 455 5.34 -10.68 10.94
N ASP A 456 6.02 -10.16 11.98
CA ASP A 456 6.74 -10.94 12.98
C ASP A 456 6.27 -10.58 14.39
N SER A 457 5.74 -11.57 15.09
CA SER A 457 5.21 -11.42 16.45
C SER A 457 6.29 -10.95 17.45
N GLU A 458 7.46 -11.57 17.45
CA GLU A 458 8.50 -11.22 18.42
C GLU A 458 9.04 -9.81 18.16
N LEU A 459 9.25 -9.48 16.89
CA LEU A 459 9.65 -8.13 16.49
C LEU A 459 8.60 -7.10 16.91
N PHE A 460 7.32 -7.36 16.65
CA PHE A 460 6.22 -6.49 17.05
C PHE A 460 6.21 -6.22 18.56
N PHE A 461 6.22 -7.27 19.39
CA PHE A 461 6.12 -7.08 20.85
C PHE A 461 7.36 -6.37 21.43
N ARG A 462 8.56 -6.60 20.86
CA ARG A 462 9.77 -5.85 21.22
C ARG A 462 9.63 -4.38 20.88
N HIS A 463 9.23 -4.06 19.64
CA HIS A 463 9.00 -2.69 19.19
C HIS A 463 7.91 -2.01 20.02
N PHE A 464 6.83 -2.70 20.34
CA PHE A 464 5.74 -2.19 21.17
C PHE A 464 6.24 -1.78 22.56
N CYS A 465 7.06 -2.61 23.21
CA CYS A 465 7.64 -2.31 24.52
C CYS A 465 8.67 -1.15 24.46
N CYS A 466 9.53 -1.14 23.44
CA CYS A 466 10.52 -0.09 23.23
C CYS A 466 9.81 1.25 23.02
N TRP A 467 8.82 1.28 22.13
CA TRP A 467 8.01 2.46 21.85
C TRP A 467 7.31 3.02 23.10
N ILE A 468 6.70 2.18 23.94
CA ILE A 468 6.10 2.64 25.21
C ILE A 468 7.16 3.31 26.09
N SER A 469 8.37 2.76 26.13
CA SER A 469 9.47 3.29 26.96
C SER A 469 9.92 4.64 26.45
N ASP A 470 10.13 4.77 25.15
CA ASP A 470 10.54 6.00 24.49
C ASP A 470 9.52 7.12 24.70
N VAL A 471 8.24 6.85 24.45
CA VAL A 471 7.16 7.85 24.60
C VAL A 471 6.98 8.30 26.05
N LEU A 472 7.31 7.43 27.00
CA LEU A 472 7.22 7.73 28.42
C LEU A 472 8.54 8.28 29.00
N GLU A 473 9.58 8.41 28.18
CA GLU A 473 10.92 8.83 28.58
C GLU A 473 11.50 7.95 29.70
N LEU A 474 11.26 6.64 29.63
CA LEU A 474 11.78 5.64 30.54
C LEU A 474 12.99 4.93 29.93
N GLU A 475 13.91 4.47 30.78
CA GLU A 475 15.04 3.64 30.35
C GLU A 475 14.53 2.39 29.61
N ASP A 476 15.01 2.14 28.40
CA ASP A 476 14.67 0.93 27.64
C ASP A 476 15.34 -0.31 28.28
N LYS A 477 14.52 -1.28 28.70
CA LYS A 477 14.97 -2.58 29.23
C LYS A 477 14.45 -3.77 28.45
N VAL A 478 14.02 -3.57 27.20
CA VAL A 478 13.41 -4.62 26.38
C VAL A 478 14.32 -5.82 26.26
N GLU A 479 15.61 -5.63 25.97
CA GLU A 479 16.56 -6.75 25.83
C GLU A 479 16.73 -7.56 27.12
N GLU A 480 16.67 -6.94 28.29
CA GLU A 480 16.75 -7.65 29.58
C GLU A 480 15.52 -8.55 29.76
N TYR A 481 14.33 -8.02 29.54
CA TYR A 481 13.08 -8.74 29.75
C TYR A 481 12.81 -9.79 28.67
N PHE A 482 13.23 -9.54 27.43
CA PHE A 482 13.02 -10.47 26.32
C PHE A 482 14.04 -11.62 26.26
N ARG A 483 15.10 -11.58 27.06
CA ARG A 483 15.99 -12.73 27.31
C ARG A 483 15.41 -13.75 28.29
N LEU A 484 14.36 -13.41 29.02
CA LEU A 484 13.73 -14.33 29.98
C LEU A 484 13.12 -15.53 29.27
N ASN A 485 13.22 -16.71 29.89
CA ASN A 485 12.64 -17.95 29.38
C ASN A 485 11.12 -18.00 29.63
N LEU A 486 10.38 -17.17 28.89
CA LEU A 486 8.93 -16.95 28.96
C LEU A 486 8.39 -16.78 27.54
N THR A 487 7.07 -16.90 27.37
CA THR A 487 6.44 -16.56 26.08
C THR A 487 6.54 -15.06 25.79
N THR A 488 6.45 -14.67 24.52
CA THR A 488 6.50 -13.25 24.10
C THR A 488 5.46 -12.39 24.81
N ILE A 489 4.24 -12.91 24.97
CA ILE A 489 3.16 -12.24 25.71
C ILE A 489 3.52 -12.05 27.19
N GLN A 490 4.07 -13.09 27.84
CA GLN A 490 4.48 -13.01 29.24
C GLN A 490 5.66 -12.05 29.46
N ARG A 491 6.56 -11.93 28.48
CA ARG A 491 7.65 -10.93 28.50
C ARG A 491 7.09 -9.52 28.42
N CYS A 492 6.20 -9.26 27.46
CA CYS A 492 5.52 -7.97 27.31
C CYS A 492 4.70 -7.60 28.56
N ASP A 493 3.94 -8.56 29.10
CA ASP A 493 3.15 -8.38 30.33
C ASP A 493 4.04 -8.01 31.53
N ARG A 494 5.13 -8.75 31.75
CA ARG A 494 6.09 -8.43 32.82
C ARG A 494 6.78 -7.09 32.60
N TYR A 495 7.09 -6.73 31.36
CA TYR A 495 7.68 -5.45 31.01
C TYR A 495 6.74 -4.31 31.40
N LEU A 496 5.49 -4.37 30.95
CA LEU A 496 4.49 -3.35 31.27
C LEU A 496 4.26 -3.23 32.78
N GLN A 497 4.05 -4.35 33.48
CA GLN A 497 3.71 -4.30 34.90
C GLN A 497 4.90 -3.93 35.80
N ARG A 498 6.07 -4.55 35.59
CA ARG A 498 7.19 -4.46 36.53
C ARG A 498 8.17 -3.34 36.21
N HIS A 499 8.27 -2.94 34.94
CA HIS A 499 9.15 -1.85 34.52
C HIS A 499 8.34 -0.57 34.31
N ILE A 500 7.39 -0.58 33.37
CA ILE A 500 6.65 0.63 32.98
C ILE A 500 5.76 1.16 34.13
N LEU A 501 4.74 0.41 34.56
CA LEU A 501 3.79 0.86 35.57
C LEU A 501 4.44 1.10 36.94
N LYS A 502 5.41 0.25 37.31
CA LYS A 502 6.15 0.41 38.57
C LYS A 502 7.10 1.62 38.53
N GLY A 503 7.75 1.86 37.39
CA GLY A 503 8.69 2.97 37.19
C GLY A 503 8.00 4.34 37.11
N LEU A 504 6.81 4.41 36.51
CA LEU A 504 6.05 5.66 36.39
C LEU A 504 5.53 6.18 37.73
N GLY A 505 5.04 5.29 38.60
CA GLY A 505 4.36 5.65 39.84
C GLY A 505 2.95 6.27 39.66
N GLN A 506 2.69 6.91 38.51
CA GLN A 506 1.43 7.53 38.09
C GLN A 506 0.58 6.58 37.22
N PRO A 507 -0.75 6.83 37.09
CA PRO A 507 -1.58 6.12 36.12
C PRO A 507 -1.14 6.39 34.68
N LEU A 508 -1.27 5.37 33.84
CA LEU A 508 -0.89 5.36 32.43
C LEU A 508 -2.12 5.08 31.56
N VAL A 509 -2.35 5.93 30.56
CA VAL A 509 -3.25 5.65 29.44
C VAL A 509 -2.43 5.13 28.27
N LEU A 510 -2.71 3.91 27.81
CA LEU A 510 -2.30 3.42 26.50
C LEU A 510 -3.40 3.75 25.49
N ALA A 511 -3.17 4.80 24.71
CA ALA A 511 -4.07 5.23 23.65
C ALA A 511 -3.59 4.67 22.30
N MET A 512 -4.39 3.81 21.69
CA MET A 512 -4.05 3.12 20.44
C MET A 512 -5.03 3.49 19.34
N ASP A 513 -4.54 4.15 18.30
CA ASP A 513 -5.29 4.51 17.10
C ASP A 513 -5.05 3.53 15.96
N GLU A 514 -6.03 3.38 15.07
CA GLU A 514 -5.96 2.52 13.89
C GLU A 514 -5.53 1.06 14.14
N VAL A 515 -5.97 0.48 15.27
CA VAL A 515 -5.63 -0.91 15.64
C VAL A 515 -6.13 -1.95 14.63
N ASP A 516 -6.97 -1.52 13.67
CA ASP A 516 -7.39 -2.29 12.50
C ASP A 516 -6.22 -2.96 11.77
N ARG A 517 -5.04 -2.34 11.75
CA ARG A 517 -3.83 -2.86 11.09
C ARG A 517 -3.35 -4.20 11.65
N VAL A 518 -3.70 -4.52 12.90
CA VAL A 518 -3.31 -5.79 13.55
C VAL A 518 -4.21 -6.94 13.13
N PHE A 519 -5.41 -6.69 12.61
CA PHE A 519 -6.39 -7.76 12.34
C PHE A 519 -5.94 -8.78 11.28
N ASP A 520 -5.06 -8.39 10.36
CA ASP A 520 -4.53 -9.27 9.31
C ASP A 520 -3.22 -9.97 9.71
N THR A 521 -2.73 -9.75 10.94
CA THR A 521 -1.47 -10.33 11.43
C THR A 521 -1.69 -11.73 12.01
N ASN A 522 -0.65 -12.57 11.97
CA ASN A 522 -0.67 -13.91 12.55
C ASN A 522 -0.73 -13.91 14.09
N PHE A 523 -0.35 -12.82 14.74
CA PHE A 523 -0.33 -12.66 16.20
C PHE A 523 -1.52 -11.86 16.75
N ARG A 524 -2.52 -11.53 15.91
CA ARG A 524 -3.69 -10.73 16.31
C ARG A 524 -4.37 -11.22 17.59
N ASN A 525 -4.56 -12.54 17.71
CA ASN A 525 -5.26 -13.15 18.84
C ASN A 525 -4.42 -13.02 20.12
N ASP A 526 -3.10 -13.16 20.02
CA ASP A 526 -2.16 -12.99 21.13
C ASP A 526 -2.17 -11.54 21.64
N PHE A 527 -2.13 -10.56 20.71
CA PHE A 527 -2.13 -9.15 21.06
C PHE A 527 -3.46 -8.71 21.71
N PHE A 528 -4.59 -8.99 21.07
CA PHE A 528 -5.90 -8.61 21.60
C PHE A 528 -6.26 -9.40 22.88
N GLY A 529 -5.90 -10.67 22.94
CA GLY A 529 -6.03 -11.49 24.15
C GLY A 529 -5.20 -10.95 25.31
N MET A 530 -4.00 -10.44 25.06
CA MET A 530 -3.16 -9.77 26.08
C MET A 530 -3.84 -8.50 26.62
N LEU A 531 -4.33 -7.62 25.75
CA LEU A 531 -5.03 -6.39 26.16
C LEU A 531 -6.28 -6.71 26.99
N ARG A 532 -7.04 -7.73 26.59
CA ARG A 532 -8.21 -8.19 27.36
C ARG A 532 -7.80 -8.79 28.70
N SER A 533 -6.72 -9.55 28.73
CA SER A 533 -6.16 -10.12 29.97
C SER A 533 -5.82 -9.01 30.97
N TRP A 534 -5.21 -7.91 30.52
CA TRP A 534 -4.94 -6.75 31.38
C TRP A 534 -6.21 -6.14 31.98
N HIS A 535 -7.27 -6.00 31.18
CA HIS A 535 -8.56 -5.53 31.69
C HIS A 535 -9.13 -6.45 32.77
N ASN A 536 -9.22 -7.76 32.49
CA ASN A 536 -9.80 -8.73 33.42
C ASN A 536 -8.97 -8.89 34.70
N SER A 537 -7.64 -8.80 34.57
CA SER A 537 -6.68 -9.00 35.65
C SER A 537 -6.70 -7.89 36.69
N ARG A 538 -7.37 -6.75 36.44
CA ARG A 538 -7.60 -5.67 37.42
C ARG A 538 -8.29 -6.18 38.68
N ALA A 539 -9.19 -7.16 38.55
CA ALA A 539 -9.87 -7.78 39.69
C ALA A 539 -8.93 -8.55 40.64
N ILE A 540 -7.75 -8.99 40.14
CA ILE A 540 -6.78 -9.79 40.90
C ILE A 540 -5.57 -8.93 41.30
N TYR A 541 -5.14 -8.03 40.42
CA TYR A 541 -3.95 -7.21 40.59
C TYR A 541 -4.31 -5.72 40.55
N PRO A 542 -4.55 -5.08 41.70
CA PRO A 542 -4.90 -3.65 41.79
C PRO A 542 -3.85 -2.71 41.17
N SER A 543 -2.61 -3.17 40.97
CA SER A 543 -1.60 -2.42 40.23
C SER A 543 -2.01 -2.12 38.79
N LEU A 544 -2.87 -2.95 38.19
CA LEU A 544 -3.42 -2.74 36.84
C LEU A 544 -4.56 -1.72 36.80
N ASP A 545 -5.09 -1.26 37.95
CA ASP A 545 -6.00 -0.11 37.97
C ASP A 545 -5.28 1.19 37.58
N LYS A 546 -3.94 1.19 37.63
CA LYS A 546 -3.13 2.29 37.10
C LYS A 546 -3.00 2.25 35.57
N LEU A 547 -3.53 1.24 34.90
CA LEU A 547 -3.45 1.11 33.45
C LEU A 547 -4.84 1.33 32.85
N ASP A 548 -4.97 2.35 32.02
CA ASP A 548 -6.14 2.61 31.20
C ASP A 548 -5.86 2.26 29.74
N LEU A 549 -6.85 1.71 29.05
CA LEU A 549 -6.75 1.34 27.64
C LEU A 549 -7.76 2.15 26.83
N VAL A 550 -7.32 2.79 25.75
CA VAL A 550 -8.22 3.40 24.76
C VAL A 550 -7.90 2.83 23.40
N LEU A 551 -8.88 2.20 22.74
CA LEU A 551 -8.70 1.47 21.48
C LEU A 551 -9.59 2.05 20.40
N VAL A 552 -9.04 2.55 19.31
CA VAL A 552 -9.82 3.06 18.18
C VAL A 552 -9.81 2.08 17.03
N THR A 553 -10.99 1.64 16.61
CA THR A 553 -11.17 0.73 15.46
C THR A 553 -12.22 1.29 14.49
N SER A 554 -11.96 1.11 13.19
CA SER A 554 -12.89 1.48 12.12
C SER A 554 -13.73 0.31 11.63
N THR A 555 -13.30 -0.91 11.93
CA THR A 555 -13.98 -2.16 11.56
C THR A 555 -14.50 -2.89 12.79
N GLU A 556 -15.47 -3.76 12.55
CA GLU A 556 -16.13 -4.51 13.61
C GLU A 556 -15.28 -5.71 14.07
N PRO A 557 -14.76 -5.72 15.32
CA PRO A 557 -13.69 -6.64 15.73
C PRO A 557 -14.07 -8.12 15.73
N TYR A 558 -15.36 -8.43 15.81
CA TYR A 558 -15.88 -9.80 15.85
C TYR A 558 -15.75 -10.56 14.52
N GLN A 559 -15.33 -9.90 13.45
CA GLN A 559 -15.07 -10.55 12.16
C GLN A 559 -13.67 -11.15 12.04
N LEU A 560 -12.74 -10.73 12.91
CA LEU A 560 -11.30 -11.00 12.76
C LEU A 560 -10.70 -11.65 14.01
N ILE A 561 -11.47 -11.73 15.10
CA ILE A 561 -11.10 -12.40 16.33
C ILE A 561 -11.88 -13.71 16.39
N ASP A 562 -11.15 -14.83 16.34
CA ASP A 562 -11.72 -16.18 16.25
C ASP A 562 -12.52 -16.56 17.52
N ASP A 563 -12.16 -15.98 18.68
CA ASP A 563 -12.91 -16.09 19.94
C ASP A 563 -13.36 -14.71 20.43
N LEU A 564 -14.66 -14.43 20.30
CA LEU A 564 -15.32 -13.23 20.83
C LEU A 564 -15.02 -12.96 22.31
N ASN A 565 -14.80 -14.01 23.10
CA ASN A 565 -14.46 -13.91 24.52
C ASN A 565 -13.00 -13.52 24.77
N GLN A 566 -12.20 -13.35 23.72
CA GLN A 566 -10.82 -12.82 23.79
C GLN A 566 -10.73 -11.37 23.33
N SER A 567 -11.81 -10.79 22.80
CA SER A 567 -11.81 -9.43 22.25
C SER A 567 -11.79 -8.34 23.34
N PRO A 568 -10.83 -7.39 23.32
CA PRO A 568 -10.83 -6.24 24.23
C PRO A 568 -11.84 -5.16 23.83
N PHE A 569 -12.49 -5.29 22.67
CA PHE A 569 -13.43 -4.29 22.15
C PHE A 569 -14.87 -4.48 22.66
N ASN A 570 -15.11 -5.52 23.46
CA ASN A 570 -16.41 -5.85 24.04
C ASN A 570 -16.39 -5.72 25.58
N VAL A 571 -15.39 -5.03 26.13
CA VAL A 571 -15.24 -4.80 27.57
C VAL A 571 -15.03 -3.32 27.87
N GLY A 572 -15.33 -2.93 29.11
CA GLY A 572 -15.28 -1.53 29.53
C GLY A 572 -16.40 -0.68 28.91
N GLN A 573 -16.14 0.62 28.75
CA GLN A 573 -17.10 1.59 28.24
C GLN A 573 -16.94 1.73 26.72
N ILE A 574 -17.83 1.12 25.96
CA ILE A 574 -17.84 1.23 24.50
C ILE A 574 -18.40 2.60 24.11
N ILE A 575 -17.68 3.30 23.24
CA ILE A 575 -18.07 4.59 22.65
C ILE A 575 -18.24 4.39 21.16
N GLU A 576 -19.48 4.42 20.67
CA GLU A 576 -19.79 4.31 19.26
C GLU A 576 -20.09 5.72 18.69
N LEU A 577 -19.34 6.11 17.66
CA LEU A 577 -19.51 7.40 17.01
C LEU A 577 -20.38 7.28 15.75
N GLU A 578 -21.48 8.01 15.77
CA GLU A 578 -22.43 8.13 14.67
C GLU A 578 -22.22 9.42 13.86
N ASP A 579 -22.90 9.49 12.72
CA ASP A 579 -23.00 10.70 11.91
C ASP A 579 -23.79 11.80 12.64
N PHE A 580 -23.61 13.05 12.22
CA PHE A 580 -24.26 14.18 12.88
C PHE A 580 -25.77 14.20 12.66
N THR A 581 -26.52 14.57 13.69
CA THR A 581 -27.95 14.89 13.57
C THR A 581 -28.15 16.22 12.84
N THR A 582 -29.38 16.49 12.41
CA THR A 582 -29.75 17.77 11.76
C THR A 582 -29.41 18.96 12.66
N GLU A 583 -29.60 18.85 13.97
CA GLU A 583 -29.29 19.89 14.95
C GLU A 583 -27.78 20.12 15.03
N GLN A 584 -26.98 19.05 15.02
CA GLN A 584 -25.51 19.13 15.03
C GLN A 584 -24.96 19.73 13.73
N VAL A 585 -25.54 19.39 12.57
CA VAL A 585 -25.19 20.02 11.29
C VAL A 585 -25.54 21.51 11.31
N THR A 586 -26.69 21.88 11.87
CA THR A 586 -27.13 23.29 12.02
C THR A 586 -26.18 24.07 12.93
N GLU A 587 -25.77 23.48 14.06
CA GLU A 587 -24.78 24.07 14.96
C GLU A 587 -23.41 24.22 14.29
N LEU A 588 -22.96 23.22 13.53
CA LEU A 588 -21.71 23.31 12.77
C LEU A 588 -21.78 24.40 11.70
N ASN A 589 -22.93 24.57 11.04
CA ASN A 589 -23.18 25.65 10.10
C ASN A 589 -23.05 27.02 10.78
N ARG A 590 -23.64 27.18 11.96
CA ARG A 590 -23.52 28.42 12.77
C ARG A 590 -22.06 28.73 13.11
N ARG A 591 -21.27 27.73 13.49
CA ARG A 591 -19.83 27.87 13.80
C ARG A 591 -19.00 28.31 12.59
N HIS A 592 -19.44 28.00 11.37
CA HIS A 592 -18.84 28.46 10.11
C HIS A 592 -19.37 29.82 9.64
N GLY A 593 -20.16 30.54 10.46
CA GLY A 593 -20.76 31.81 10.08
C GLY A 593 -22.04 31.70 9.26
N SER A 594 -22.72 30.55 9.34
CA SER A 594 -23.99 30.24 8.65
C SER A 594 -23.95 30.39 7.12
N PRO A 595 -22.99 29.75 6.41
CA PRO A 595 -22.89 29.81 4.94
C PRO A 595 -24.10 29.21 4.20
N PHE A 596 -24.84 28.29 4.82
CA PHE A 596 -26.09 27.74 4.27
C PHE A 596 -27.31 28.27 5.02
N ASP A 597 -28.34 28.63 4.26
CA ASP A 597 -29.67 28.96 4.80
C ASP A 597 -30.48 27.68 5.12
N ALA A 598 -31.67 27.85 5.70
CA ALA A 598 -32.53 26.73 6.09
C ALA A 598 -32.89 25.78 4.93
N ASN A 599 -33.14 26.34 3.74
CA ASN A 599 -33.47 25.56 2.54
C ASN A 599 -32.27 24.76 2.04
N SER A 600 -31.08 25.36 2.06
CA SER A 600 -29.85 24.69 1.65
C SER A 600 -29.43 23.63 2.67
N LEU A 601 -29.67 23.84 3.97
CA LEU A 601 -29.46 22.81 4.99
C LEU A 601 -30.41 21.62 4.81
N GLN A 602 -31.66 21.84 4.43
CA GLN A 602 -32.61 20.77 4.08
C GLN A 602 -32.17 19.95 2.87
N GLN A 603 -31.41 20.55 1.93
CA GLN A 603 -30.81 19.83 0.79
C GLN A 603 -29.48 19.15 1.16
N LEU A 604 -28.67 19.80 2.00
CA LEU A 604 -27.36 19.29 2.41
C LEU A 604 -27.46 18.03 3.26
N PHE A 605 -28.48 17.95 4.12
CA PHE A 605 -28.61 16.84 5.06
C PHE A 605 -28.84 15.50 4.37
N PRO A 606 -29.81 15.30 3.44
CA PRO A 606 -29.93 14.04 2.69
C PRO A 606 -28.67 13.71 1.89
N LEU A 607 -28.11 14.71 1.19
CA LEU A 607 -26.92 14.57 0.34
C LEU A 607 -25.74 13.94 1.09
N LEU A 608 -25.48 14.39 2.31
CA LEU A 608 -24.31 13.97 3.10
C LEU A 608 -24.67 13.08 4.31
N SER A 609 -25.95 12.93 4.62
CA SER A 609 -26.51 12.21 5.77
C SER A 609 -25.79 12.49 7.09
N GLY A 610 -25.41 13.75 7.32
CA GLY A 610 -24.71 14.15 8.55
C GLY A 610 -23.25 13.71 8.65
N HIS A 611 -22.66 13.15 7.59
CA HIS A 611 -21.28 12.66 7.59
C HIS A 611 -20.30 13.75 8.07
N PRO A 612 -19.63 13.60 9.24
CA PRO A 612 -18.91 14.69 9.90
C PRO A 612 -17.88 15.39 9.02
N TYR A 613 -17.04 14.61 8.34
CA TYR A 613 -16.02 15.13 7.43
C TYR A 613 -16.61 15.84 6.21
N LEU A 614 -17.56 15.23 5.49
CA LEU A 614 -18.16 15.82 4.29
C LEU A 614 -18.95 17.09 4.61
N VAL A 615 -19.70 17.11 5.71
CA VAL A 615 -20.43 18.29 6.15
C VAL A 615 -19.46 19.43 6.47
N ARG A 616 -18.39 19.15 7.23
CA ARG A 616 -17.36 20.15 7.53
C ARG A 616 -16.68 20.66 6.25
N LYS A 617 -16.40 19.77 5.29
CA LYS A 617 -15.84 20.13 3.98
C LYS A 617 -16.75 21.06 3.19
N ALA A 618 -18.04 20.73 3.10
CA ALA A 618 -19.04 21.55 2.43
C ALA A 618 -19.13 22.95 3.06
N LEU A 619 -19.21 23.00 4.39
CA LEU A 619 -19.26 24.24 5.15
C LEU A 619 -18.03 25.10 4.95
N TYR A 620 -16.85 24.50 5.03
CA TYR A 620 -15.58 25.20 4.82
C TYR A 620 -15.50 25.81 3.41
N LEU A 621 -15.79 25.04 2.36
CA LEU A 621 -15.68 25.50 0.97
C LEU A 621 -16.61 26.70 0.69
N VAL A 622 -17.82 26.69 1.24
CA VAL A 622 -18.77 27.79 1.08
C VAL A 622 -18.45 28.97 1.99
N ALA A 623 -18.11 28.73 3.27
CA ALA A 623 -17.76 29.80 4.20
C ALA A 623 -16.49 30.56 3.79
N SER A 624 -15.51 29.85 3.20
CA SER A 624 -14.30 30.44 2.62
C SER A 624 -14.53 31.08 1.24
N ARG A 625 -15.76 31.04 0.71
CA ARG A 625 -16.16 31.58 -0.59
C ARG A 625 -15.43 30.97 -1.79
N GLN A 626 -14.91 29.75 -1.65
CA GLN A 626 -14.31 29.01 -2.77
C GLN A 626 -15.37 28.51 -3.76
N ILE A 627 -16.58 28.21 -3.26
CA ILE A 627 -17.70 27.74 -4.06
C ILE A 627 -19.02 28.29 -3.50
N THR A 628 -20.01 28.49 -4.35
CA THR A 628 -21.37 28.85 -3.91
C THR A 628 -22.16 27.60 -3.48
N PRO A 629 -23.20 27.72 -2.62
CA PRO A 629 -24.09 26.60 -2.31
C PRO A 629 -24.66 25.92 -3.56
N LYS A 630 -25.06 26.73 -4.55
CA LYS A 630 -25.61 26.22 -5.81
C LYS A 630 -24.60 25.38 -6.58
N GLU A 631 -23.37 25.85 -6.72
CA GLU A 631 -22.31 25.09 -7.40
C GLU A 631 -21.92 23.82 -6.63
N LEU A 632 -21.95 23.86 -5.29
CA LEU A 632 -21.69 22.70 -4.46
C LEU A 632 -22.68 21.57 -4.72
N PHE A 633 -23.98 21.88 -4.76
CA PHE A 633 -25.03 20.89 -5.07
C PHE A 633 -24.96 20.44 -6.53
N THR A 634 -24.77 21.37 -7.47
CA THR A 634 -24.73 21.06 -8.91
C THR A 634 -23.59 20.11 -9.28
N ASN A 635 -22.43 20.28 -8.63
CA ASN A 635 -21.20 19.54 -8.96
C ASN A 635 -20.85 18.48 -7.90
N ALA A 636 -21.78 18.09 -7.01
CA ALA A 636 -21.48 17.26 -5.85
C ALA A 636 -20.78 15.94 -6.21
N THR A 637 -21.27 15.25 -7.24
CA THR A 637 -20.72 13.98 -7.75
C THR A 637 -19.66 14.16 -8.85
N ALA A 638 -19.41 15.40 -9.30
CA ALA A 638 -18.49 15.64 -10.40
C ALA A 638 -17.06 15.19 -10.02
N PRO A 639 -16.27 14.59 -10.94
CA PRO A 639 -14.91 14.14 -10.65
C PRO A 639 -13.97 15.25 -10.12
N ASN A 640 -14.18 16.49 -10.56
CA ASN A 640 -13.46 17.69 -10.09
C ASN A 640 -14.32 18.55 -9.14
N GLY A 641 -15.42 18.00 -8.61
CA GLY A 641 -16.34 18.68 -7.71
C GLY A 641 -15.85 18.79 -6.27
N PRO A 642 -16.64 19.40 -5.36
CA PRO A 642 -16.26 19.62 -3.96
C PRO A 642 -15.90 18.33 -3.20
N PHE A 643 -16.47 17.20 -3.61
CA PHE A 643 -16.20 15.89 -3.02
C PHE A 643 -15.40 14.96 -3.96
N GLY A 644 -14.93 15.44 -5.12
CA GLY A 644 -14.30 14.61 -6.15
C GLY A 644 -13.10 13.81 -5.64
N ASP A 645 -12.18 14.43 -4.90
CA ASP A 645 -11.06 13.74 -4.25
C ASP A 645 -11.53 12.60 -3.34
N HIS A 646 -12.51 12.90 -2.48
CA HIS A 646 -13.04 11.93 -1.53
C HIS A 646 -13.65 10.71 -2.24
N LEU A 647 -14.50 10.97 -3.23
CA LEU A 647 -15.23 9.94 -3.97
C LEU A 647 -14.27 9.07 -4.81
N ARG A 648 -13.25 9.67 -5.42
CA ARG A 648 -12.22 8.95 -6.16
C ARG A 648 -11.37 8.06 -5.25
N ARG A 649 -11.01 8.53 -4.06
CA ARG A 649 -10.34 7.72 -3.03
C ARG A 649 -11.19 6.53 -2.61
N LEU A 650 -12.49 6.72 -2.40
CA LEU A 650 -13.39 5.61 -2.06
C LEU A 650 -13.54 4.61 -3.21
N LEU A 651 -13.58 5.08 -4.46
CA LEU A 651 -13.60 4.24 -5.65
C LEU A 651 -12.33 3.39 -5.77
N SER A 652 -11.15 3.96 -5.52
CA SER A 652 -9.89 3.20 -5.54
C SER A 652 -9.82 2.12 -4.47
N LEU A 653 -10.45 2.30 -3.30
CA LEU A 653 -10.49 1.29 -2.24
C LEU A 653 -11.31 0.04 -2.62
N LEU A 654 -12.27 0.18 -3.54
CA LEU A 654 -13.11 -0.89 -4.06
C LEU A 654 -12.46 -1.62 -5.26
N TYR A 655 -11.36 -1.07 -5.78
CA TYR A 655 -10.65 -1.63 -6.93
C TYR A 655 -10.15 -3.05 -6.63
N ASP A 656 -10.25 -3.94 -7.64
CA ASP A 656 -10.01 -5.39 -7.57
C ASP A 656 -10.83 -6.21 -6.56
N LYS A 657 -11.83 -5.60 -5.89
CA LYS A 657 -12.72 -6.28 -4.94
C LYS A 657 -14.12 -6.46 -5.51
N GLN A 658 -14.24 -7.34 -6.51
CA GLN A 658 -15.51 -7.60 -7.22
C GLN A 658 -16.69 -7.92 -6.28
N GLU A 659 -16.45 -8.65 -5.20
CA GLU A 659 -17.46 -8.97 -4.18
C GLU A 659 -17.99 -7.70 -3.48
N LEU A 660 -17.12 -6.74 -3.15
CA LEU A 660 -17.53 -5.48 -2.51
C LEU A 660 -18.27 -4.58 -3.50
N ILE A 661 -17.85 -4.56 -4.78
CA ILE A 661 -18.53 -3.81 -5.84
C ILE A 661 -19.95 -4.35 -6.03
N GLN A 662 -20.11 -5.66 -6.15
CA GLN A 662 -21.42 -6.31 -6.29
C GLN A 662 -22.30 -6.06 -5.06
N GLY A 663 -21.73 -6.19 -3.85
CA GLY A 663 -22.44 -5.88 -2.62
C GLY A 663 -22.92 -4.43 -2.57
N LEU A 664 -22.08 -3.47 -2.94
CA LEU A 664 -22.44 -2.05 -2.97
C LEU A 664 -23.50 -1.74 -4.03
N GLN A 665 -23.43 -2.37 -5.21
CA GLN A 665 -24.45 -2.24 -6.25
C GLN A 665 -25.83 -2.77 -5.77
N LEU A 666 -25.86 -3.89 -5.05
CA LEU A 666 -27.10 -4.41 -4.45
C LEU A 666 -27.65 -3.47 -3.38
N VAL A 667 -26.79 -2.88 -2.56
CA VAL A 667 -27.19 -1.88 -1.58
C VAL A 667 -27.79 -0.64 -2.26
N ILE A 668 -27.15 -0.12 -3.31
CA ILE A 668 -27.61 1.08 -4.03
C ILE A 668 -28.94 0.84 -4.77
N SER A 669 -29.14 -0.36 -5.32
CA SER A 669 -30.31 -0.67 -6.17
C SER A 669 -31.50 -1.23 -5.40
N GLN A 670 -31.25 -2.01 -4.34
CA GLN A 670 -32.28 -2.81 -3.66
C GLN A 670 -32.29 -2.62 -2.14
N ASN A 671 -31.39 -1.82 -1.57
CA ASN A 671 -31.25 -1.63 -0.13
C ASN A 671 -31.03 -2.94 0.66
N ILE A 672 -30.30 -3.89 0.05
CA ILE A 672 -29.94 -5.18 0.66
C ILE A 672 -28.45 -5.47 0.49
N CYS A 673 -27.88 -6.17 1.46
CA CYS A 673 -26.58 -6.84 1.34
C CYS A 673 -26.71 -8.23 1.98
N PRO A 674 -26.96 -9.29 1.19
CA PRO A 674 -27.27 -10.62 1.73
C PRO A 674 -26.07 -11.24 2.46
N ASP A 675 -24.86 -10.96 1.98
CA ASP A 675 -23.63 -11.37 2.65
C ASP A 675 -23.30 -10.40 3.79
N ARG A 676 -23.34 -10.91 5.02
CA ARG A 676 -23.01 -10.12 6.21
C ARG A 676 -21.54 -9.69 6.22
N GLN A 677 -20.61 -10.52 5.76
CA GLN A 677 -19.19 -10.17 5.72
C GLN A 677 -18.94 -9.00 4.77
N ILE A 678 -19.60 -8.99 3.60
CA ILE A 678 -19.55 -7.88 2.66
C ILE A 678 -20.16 -6.61 3.25
N PHE A 679 -21.32 -6.71 3.90
CA PHE A 679 -21.97 -5.57 4.57
C PHE A 679 -21.03 -4.88 5.56
N TRP A 680 -20.41 -5.63 6.46
CA TRP A 680 -19.53 -5.07 7.47
C TRP A 680 -18.25 -4.46 6.88
N ARG A 681 -17.68 -5.05 5.81
CA ARG A 681 -16.54 -4.46 5.09
C ARG A 681 -16.90 -3.12 4.44
N LEU A 682 -18.09 -3.03 3.85
CA LEU A 682 -18.62 -1.79 3.28
C LEU A 682 -18.93 -0.76 4.38
N GLN A 683 -19.47 -1.19 5.52
CA GLN A 683 -19.78 -0.31 6.66
C GLN A 683 -18.51 0.23 7.33
N GLY A 684 -17.50 -0.60 7.55
CA GLY A 684 -16.20 -0.17 8.10
C GLY A 684 -15.43 0.76 7.16
N SER A 685 -15.59 0.57 5.84
CA SER A 685 -15.13 1.52 4.82
C SER A 685 -15.93 2.83 4.80
N GLY A 686 -17.06 2.88 5.52
CA GLY A 686 -17.93 4.04 5.63
C GLY A 686 -18.84 4.29 4.44
N LEU A 687 -19.12 3.27 3.62
CA LEU A 687 -19.93 3.38 2.39
C LEU A 687 -21.42 3.11 2.59
N VAL A 688 -21.77 2.25 3.55
CA VAL A 688 -23.15 1.80 3.81
C VAL A 688 -23.49 1.88 5.29
N ARG A 689 -24.78 1.86 5.61
CA ARG A 689 -25.29 1.79 6.98
C ARG A 689 -26.55 0.92 7.08
N ALA A 690 -26.80 0.38 8.27
CA ALA A 690 -28.06 -0.29 8.56
C ALA A 690 -29.17 0.74 8.86
N SER A 691 -30.37 0.49 8.35
CA SER A 691 -31.58 1.25 8.63
C SER A 691 -32.72 0.27 8.88
N GLY A 692 -32.93 -0.10 10.14
CA GLY A 692 -33.86 -1.17 10.52
C GLY A 692 -33.40 -2.51 9.95
N GLN A 693 -34.22 -3.13 9.10
CA GLN A 693 -33.89 -4.38 8.40
C GLN A 693 -33.21 -4.18 7.04
N SER A 694 -33.15 -2.94 6.56
CA SER A 694 -32.56 -2.60 5.26
C SER A 694 -31.12 -2.14 5.43
N ILE A 695 -30.32 -2.32 4.38
CA ILE A 695 -28.94 -1.82 4.30
C ILE A 695 -28.92 -0.80 3.18
N ILE A 696 -28.61 0.44 3.51
CA ILE A 696 -28.69 1.57 2.58
C ILE A 696 -27.31 2.19 2.36
N PRO A 697 -27.07 2.89 1.24
CA PRO A 697 -25.91 3.75 1.11
C PRO A 697 -25.86 4.73 2.29
N ARG A 698 -24.66 5.07 2.74
CA ARG A 698 -24.52 5.94 3.91
C ARG A 698 -25.15 7.32 3.68
N CYS A 699 -24.99 7.86 2.47
CA CYS A 699 -25.59 9.12 2.04
C CYS A 699 -25.90 9.11 0.53
N ASP A 700 -26.75 10.05 0.08
CA ASP A 700 -27.17 10.15 -1.32
C ASP A 700 -26.00 10.46 -2.26
N LEU A 701 -25.01 11.25 -1.80
CA LEU A 701 -23.79 11.53 -2.55
C LEU A 701 -23.09 10.24 -3.01
N TYR A 702 -22.97 9.26 -2.12
CA TYR A 702 -22.36 7.98 -2.46
C TYR A 702 -23.28 7.16 -3.38
N ALA A 703 -24.58 7.14 -3.10
CA ALA A 703 -25.54 6.43 -3.92
C ALA A 703 -25.52 6.92 -5.38
N GLU A 704 -25.50 8.23 -5.60
CA GLU A 704 -25.46 8.85 -6.91
C GLU A 704 -24.13 8.60 -7.62
N TYR A 705 -23.00 8.91 -6.96
CA TYR A 705 -21.68 8.76 -7.56
C TYR A 705 -21.37 7.30 -7.94
N PHE A 706 -21.59 6.35 -7.04
CA PHE A 706 -21.26 4.95 -7.30
C PHE A 706 -22.25 4.27 -8.25
N ARG A 707 -23.50 4.75 -8.32
CA ARG A 707 -24.42 4.33 -9.39
C ARG A 707 -23.81 4.67 -10.75
N GLU A 708 -23.40 5.91 -10.98
CA GLU A 708 -22.83 6.33 -12.26
C GLU A 708 -21.48 5.65 -12.59
N ASN A 709 -20.63 5.41 -11.59
CA ASN A 709 -19.24 4.99 -11.80
C ASN A 709 -18.96 3.50 -11.64
N LEU A 710 -19.92 2.70 -11.11
CA LEU A 710 -19.77 1.24 -10.98
C LEU A 710 -20.54 0.44 -12.03
N HIS A 711 -21.23 1.09 -12.98
CA HIS A 711 -21.85 0.39 -14.10
C HIS A 711 -20.78 -0.10 -15.08
N GLY A 712 -20.60 -1.42 -15.14
CA GLY A 712 -20.01 -2.14 -16.26
C GLY A 712 -21.08 -2.65 -17.20
#